data_AF-A0A6I3XEU3-F1
#
_entry.id   AF-A0A6I3XEU3-F1
#
_cell.length_a   1.000
_cell.length_b   1.000
_cell.length_c   1.000
_cell.angle_alpha   90.00
_cell.angle_beta   90.00
_cell.angle_gamma   90.00
#
_symmetry.space_group_name_H-M   'P 1'
#
loop_
_entity.id
_entity.type
_entity.pdbx_description
1 polymer ?
#
loop_
_entity_poly.entity_id
_entity_poly.type
_entity_poly.pdbx_seq_one_letter_code
_entity_poly.pdbx_strand_id
1 'polypeptide(L)'
;MPVASSPQFLRKAAPGCFSFFSKSHKSATLVKPRKTRQNPRKTAPAGDRLRYSAAYSNNHGARAMHFSTRAAVIATSLTLLLSGCGSSSPDAETGPAIVTQPASATIISGSNSVLSVVASGTGLAYQWYRDGTAIAGATSAIYTATEAGAYYVVVSADDGSITSANATIALTTAPVITAQPSSATILTGTSQALTVAADGDALAYQWYKDGVAMDGATAATYSASAAGSYSVTVTNAAGAATSTAAVIAVSPDVTAPVITTQPLAQTVNAGTGVAFSVVVNGVSVAYQWYRNDTPIAGATGRTYTITTANANSAGTYKVVVTNTAGTATSAGVALAVNVLSAGTNTASVVAAANAFLATLSAEQKAVALDATSSTTVLFDYALANANQWTNLPGSRHGLRLNTATLDAAQLAAANAVISKALSATGLTLLGELRAADQVLAGAQATGTGTGMGGGNGTPPTGSMPTDGTGTVPGTGAAGAFPADGTGTPPAGAGGMGGTGVAALGYGSDLYSIAFVGTPSAASPWILQVAGHHLAYNITYNGSKVNATPTFIGVEPPDWTVAADGTVTVTNNASTAGAAHAPMERQRAAVYNLAEAIYQDDATAAAARLVGTFTDVIMGASGNSDGNYKSLVYPTTGRGLQYSSMNDAQKAYTRAAIEAWVNTQAADVAATLLGDYLSDDALADTYVGYGVGQNGSKADFSAWPNAKAAPLDAQRSYIRIDGPRVWIEFVVQQGVVYGTNVHYHTIWRDKTADYGGSF
;
A
#
# COMPACT_ATOMS: atom_id res chain seq x y z
N MET A 1 -17.11 23.15 51.49
CA MET A 1 -18.41 23.67 51.00
C MET A 1 -19.18 22.49 50.42
N PRO A 2 -20.49 22.38 50.71
CA PRO A 2 -21.11 21.17 51.27
C PRO A 2 -21.95 20.39 50.21
N VAL A 3 -22.51 19.19 50.42
CA VAL A 3 -23.66 18.84 51.29
C VAL A 3 -23.92 17.31 51.20
N ALA A 4 -24.21 16.68 52.36
CA ALA A 4 -25.11 15.55 52.72
C ALA A 4 -25.15 14.24 51.86
N SER A 5 -25.51 13.05 52.37
CA SER A 5 -26.35 12.67 53.51
C SER A 5 -26.19 11.16 53.80
N SER A 6 -26.13 10.78 55.07
CA SER A 6 -26.58 9.47 55.61
C SER A 6 -28.14 9.50 55.77
N PRO A 7 -28.90 8.48 56.30
CA PRO A 7 -28.45 7.35 57.13
C PRO A 7 -29.33 6.04 57.16
N GLN A 8 -28.94 5.14 58.09
CA GLN A 8 -29.75 4.14 58.86
C GLN A 8 -30.17 2.81 58.21
N PHE A 9 -30.46 1.71 58.91
CA PHE A 9 -29.97 1.01 60.12
C PHE A 9 -30.94 -0.20 60.35
N LEU A 10 -30.46 -1.29 60.95
CA LEU A 10 -31.16 -2.25 61.85
C LEU A 10 -32.07 -3.40 61.30
N ARG A 11 -31.55 -4.62 61.58
CA ARG A 11 -32.11 -5.71 62.44
C ARG A 11 -32.91 -6.89 61.85
N LYS A 12 -32.35 -8.07 62.19
CA LYS A 12 -32.92 -9.31 62.78
C LYS A 12 -33.98 -10.11 62.00
N ALA A 13 -33.69 -11.39 61.75
CA ALA A 13 -34.24 -12.53 62.54
C ALA A 13 -33.81 -13.89 61.96
N ALA A 14 -33.34 -14.80 62.82
CA ALA A 14 -33.51 -16.26 62.70
C ALA A 14 -34.87 -16.62 63.36
N PRO A 15 -35.51 -17.82 63.22
CA PRO A 15 -34.90 -19.17 63.14
C PRO A 15 -35.69 -20.20 62.27
N GLY A 16 -35.27 -21.48 62.30
CA GLY A 16 -36.22 -22.60 62.14
C GLY A 16 -35.77 -23.76 61.25
N CYS A 17 -35.54 -24.92 61.88
CA CYS A 17 -35.09 -26.18 61.32
C CYS A 17 -36.29 -27.13 61.04
N PHE A 18 -36.15 -28.07 60.10
CA PHE A 18 -36.97 -29.30 60.01
C PHE A 18 -36.07 -30.50 59.67
N SER A 19 -36.25 -31.60 60.41
CA SER A 19 -35.48 -32.85 60.35
C SER A 19 -36.24 -33.98 59.64
N PHE A 20 -35.56 -34.98 59.06
CA PHE A 20 -35.56 -36.40 59.49
C PHE A 20 -34.79 -37.34 58.50
N PHE A 21 -33.86 -38.14 59.07
CA PHE A 21 -33.43 -39.55 58.81
C PHE A 21 -33.35 -40.15 57.38
N SER A 22 -32.37 -40.98 56.99
CA SER A 22 -31.90 -42.24 57.63
C SER A 22 -30.69 -42.88 56.89
N LYS A 23 -29.69 -43.38 57.67
CA LYS A 23 -28.82 -44.62 57.61
C LYS A 23 -28.31 -45.16 56.25
N SER A 24 -27.17 -45.86 56.08
CA SER A 24 -26.22 -46.67 56.91
C SER A 24 -25.02 -47.06 56.00
N HIS A 25 -23.74 -46.88 56.36
CA HIS A 25 -22.80 -47.75 57.12
C HIS A 25 -22.02 -48.88 56.37
N LYS A 26 -20.70 -48.91 56.67
CA LYS A 26 -19.65 -49.97 56.64
C LYS A 26 -18.80 -50.11 55.37
N SER A 27 -17.48 -49.83 55.39
CA SER A 27 -16.31 -50.51 56.05
C SER A 27 -15.88 -51.78 55.26
N ALA A 28 -14.62 -52.17 55.03
CA ALA A 28 -13.34 -51.91 55.70
C ALA A 28 -12.13 -52.54 54.94
N THR A 29 -10.91 -52.07 55.25
CA THR A 29 -9.62 -52.81 55.48
C THR A 29 -8.84 -53.42 54.29
N LEU A 30 -7.61 -52.98 53.90
CA LEU A 30 -6.24 -53.00 54.49
C LEU A 30 -5.45 -54.33 54.33
N VAL A 31 -4.21 -54.26 53.83
CA VAL A 31 -2.93 -54.92 54.28
C VAL A 31 -1.99 -55.37 53.12
N LYS A 32 -0.97 -54.52 52.82
CA LYS A 32 0.52 -54.69 52.96
C LYS A 32 1.32 -55.89 52.30
N PRO A 33 2.68 -55.80 52.16
CA PRO A 33 3.41 -55.87 50.87
C PRO A 33 4.62 -56.86 50.83
N ARG A 34 5.42 -56.90 49.73
CA ARG A 34 6.82 -57.39 49.79
C ARG A 34 7.72 -56.95 48.60
N LYS A 35 9.00 -56.66 48.92
CA LYS A 35 10.15 -56.28 48.06
C LYS A 35 10.93 -57.50 47.54
N THR A 36 11.69 -57.32 46.44
CA THR A 36 13.13 -57.69 46.14
C THR A 36 13.35 -57.81 44.61
N ARG A 37 14.50 -57.60 43.93
CA ARG A 37 15.82 -56.96 44.07
C ARG A 37 16.58 -57.22 42.73
N GLN A 38 17.57 -56.38 42.39
CA GLN A 38 18.81 -56.61 41.59
C GLN A 38 18.95 -56.27 40.07
N ASN A 39 20.06 -55.54 39.84
CA ASN A 39 20.81 -54.97 38.68
C ASN A 39 21.56 -56.06 37.83
N PRO A 40 22.42 -55.81 36.76
CA PRO A 40 23.36 -54.67 36.55
C PRO A 40 23.85 -54.28 35.09
N ARG A 41 24.85 -53.35 35.03
CA ARG A 41 25.88 -52.99 33.99
C ARG A 41 25.51 -51.88 32.98
N LYS A 42 26.40 -50.99 32.49
CA LYS A 42 27.77 -50.48 32.80
C LYS A 42 28.01 -49.32 31.79
N THR A 43 28.68 -48.21 32.18
CA THR A 43 29.82 -47.51 31.51
C THR A 43 29.85 -46.00 31.82
N ALA A 44 31.00 -45.52 32.31
CA ALA A 44 31.49 -44.12 32.34
C ALA A 44 32.79 -44.06 31.51
N PRO A 45 33.42 -42.89 31.21
CA PRO A 45 34.31 -42.24 32.21
C PRO A 45 34.58 -40.70 32.09
N ALA A 46 35.23 -40.18 33.14
CA ALA A 46 36.19 -39.06 33.26
C ALA A 46 35.73 -37.60 33.01
N GLY A 47 36.19 -36.58 33.76
CA GLY A 47 37.26 -36.53 34.75
C GLY A 47 37.33 -35.22 35.56
N ASP A 48 38.41 -35.17 36.35
CA ASP A 48 39.03 -34.07 37.10
C ASP A 48 38.66 -33.79 38.57
N ARG A 49 39.61 -34.23 39.40
CA ARG A 49 39.90 -33.90 40.79
C ARG A 49 40.73 -32.62 40.83
N LEU A 50 40.66 -31.88 41.95
CA LEU A 50 41.85 -31.58 42.76
C LEU A 50 41.44 -31.15 44.19
N ARG A 51 42.29 -31.53 45.14
CA ARG A 51 42.15 -31.48 46.61
C ARG A 51 43.11 -30.43 47.20
N TYR A 52 43.02 -30.29 48.53
CA TYR A 52 43.88 -29.63 49.54
C TYR A 52 43.37 -28.26 50.01
N SER A 53 43.28 -27.93 51.29
CA SER A 53 43.74 -28.59 52.53
C SER A 53 43.09 -27.97 53.76
N ALA A 54 42.96 -28.78 54.80
CA ALA A 54 42.57 -28.39 56.15
C ALA A 54 43.74 -27.77 56.94
N ALA A 55 43.41 -26.91 57.91
CA ALA A 55 44.19 -26.75 59.14
C ALA A 55 43.25 -26.36 60.32
N TYR A 56 43.30 -27.20 61.35
CA TYR A 56 42.89 -27.03 62.76
C TYR A 56 43.52 -25.74 63.37
N SER A 57 43.03 -25.06 64.42
CA SER A 57 42.64 -25.52 65.76
C SER A 57 42.15 -24.35 66.65
N ASN A 58 41.26 -24.66 67.61
CA ASN A 58 41.07 -24.12 68.98
C ASN A 58 40.77 -22.64 69.30
N ASN A 59 39.66 -22.48 70.05
CA ASN A 59 39.55 -22.02 71.45
C ASN A 59 38.55 -20.88 71.76
N HIS A 60 37.94 -21.05 72.93
CA HIS A 60 36.88 -20.28 73.60
C HIS A 60 37.00 -18.74 73.61
N GLY A 61 35.85 -18.06 73.73
CA GLY A 61 35.78 -16.83 74.53
C GLY A 61 34.71 -15.80 74.15
N ALA A 62 33.87 -15.50 75.15
CA ALA A 62 33.27 -14.19 75.44
C ALA A 62 32.08 -13.65 74.62
N ARG A 63 30.99 -13.47 75.39
CA ARG A 63 29.90 -12.51 75.19
C ARG A 63 30.43 -11.09 74.93
N ALA A 64 29.73 -10.33 74.09
CA ALA A 64 29.61 -8.88 74.22
C ALA A 64 28.28 -8.43 73.61
N MET A 65 27.44 -7.80 74.45
CA MET A 65 26.36 -6.93 74.01
C MET A 65 26.95 -5.72 73.28
N HIS A 66 26.25 -5.19 72.27
CA HIS A 66 26.29 -3.77 71.99
C HIS A 66 24.90 -3.24 71.61
N PHE A 67 24.48 -2.26 72.39
CA PHE A 67 23.36 -1.34 72.17
C PHE A 67 23.61 -0.46 70.94
N SER A 68 22.51 -0.02 70.32
CA SER A 68 22.44 1.30 69.71
C SER A 68 21.16 2.02 70.16
N THR A 69 21.38 3.09 70.92
CA THR A 69 20.56 4.26 71.27
C THR A 69 20.05 5.00 70.01
N ARG A 70 19.05 5.90 69.98
CA ARG A 70 18.10 6.57 70.89
C ARG A 70 17.24 7.45 69.97
N ALA A 71 15.99 7.74 70.33
CA ALA A 71 15.43 9.09 70.24
C ALA A 71 14.23 9.21 71.19
N ALA A 72 14.18 10.35 71.89
CA ALA A 72 13.28 10.69 72.97
C ALA A 72 12.12 11.56 72.47
N VAL A 73 11.01 11.58 73.21
CA VAL A 73 10.16 12.78 73.32
C VAL A 73 9.94 13.08 74.79
N ILE A 74 10.37 14.28 75.17
CA ILE A 74 10.23 14.92 76.47
C ILE A 74 8.94 15.73 76.45
N ALA A 75 8.16 15.69 77.53
CA ALA A 75 7.20 16.74 77.84
C ALA A 75 7.39 17.17 79.30
N THR A 76 8.20 18.21 79.47
CA THR A 76 8.28 19.05 80.66
C THR A 76 7.15 20.06 80.65
N SER A 77 6.49 20.25 81.80
CA SER A 77 5.87 21.53 82.18
C SER A 77 5.88 21.61 83.70
N LEU A 78 6.99 22.14 84.22
CA LEU A 78 7.12 22.67 85.58
C LEU A 78 7.05 24.18 85.44
N THR A 79 6.04 24.82 86.03
CA THR A 79 5.98 26.29 86.13
C THR A 79 5.92 26.66 87.61
N LEU A 80 6.95 27.38 88.04
CA LEU A 80 7.12 27.96 89.36
C LEU A 80 6.64 29.42 89.27
N LEU A 81 5.84 29.89 90.24
CA LEU A 81 5.77 31.30 90.59
C LEU A 81 5.55 31.41 92.10
N LEU A 82 6.50 32.11 92.73
CA LEU A 82 6.65 32.26 94.18
C LEU A 82 5.87 33.46 94.72
N SER A 83 5.39 33.26 95.95
CA SER A 83 5.35 34.20 97.09
C SER A 83 4.32 35.32 97.14
N GLY A 84 3.50 35.25 98.20
CA GLY A 84 2.83 36.38 98.84
C GLY A 84 2.32 35.97 100.22
N CYS A 85 3.08 36.28 101.27
CA CYS A 85 2.66 36.17 102.67
C CYS A 85 1.85 37.41 103.04
N GLY A 86 0.76 37.27 103.82
CA GLY A 86 0.04 38.40 104.39
C GLY A 86 -1.41 38.10 104.72
N SER A 87 -1.72 38.11 106.01
CA SER A 87 -3.01 37.84 106.66
C SER A 87 -4.14 38.81 106.32
N SER A 88 -5.36 38.27 106.13
CA SER A 88 -6.59 38.50 106.94
C SER A 88 -7.91 38.62 106.15
N SER A 89 -8.90 37.90 106.68
CA SER A 89 -10.36 37.91 106.48
C SER A 89 -10.99 37.16 105.27
N PRO A 90 -12.08 36.40 105.52
CA PRO A 90 -12.73 35.55 104.52
C PRO A 90 -13.73 36.37 103.68
N ASP A 91 -13.92 36.00 102.42
CA ASP A 91 -15.25 35.87 101.81
C ASP A 91 -15.17 35.48 100.31
N ALA A 92 -16.15 34.65 99.93
CA ALA A 92 -16.44 34.04 98.62
C ALA A 92 -15.61 32.79 98.23
N GLU A 93 -16.06 31.62 98.69
CA GLU A 93 -15.88 30.34 97.98
C GLU A 93 -16.33 30.55 96.52
N THR A 94 -15.38 30.42 95.58
CA THR A 94 -15.66 30.48 94.14
C THR A 94 -15.52 29.07 93.60
N GLY A 95 -16.58 28.61 92.94
CA GLY A 95 -16.66 27.21 92.53
C GLY A 95 -15.60 26.76 91.55
N PRO A 96 -15.52 25.45 91.30
CA PRO A 96 -14.42 24.86 90.56
C PRO A 96 -14.38 25.43 89.13
N ALA A 97 -13.19 25.85 88.68
CA ALA A 97 -12.97 26.35 87.32
C ALA A 97 -11.81 25.63 86.64
N ILE A 98 -11.95 25.27 85.36
CA ILE A 98 -10.91 24.59 84.58
C ILE A 98 -10.00 25.62 83.92
N VAL A 99 -8.72 25.58 84.27
CA VAL A 99 -7.65 26.45 83.75
C VAL A 99 -6.99 25.85 82.51
N THR A 100 -6.80 24.52 82.49
CA THR A 100 -6.22 23.80 81.35
C THR A 100 -7.05 22.57 81.02
N GLN A 101 -7.50 22.48 79.77
CA GLN A 101 -8.28 21.36 79.25
C GLN A 101 -7.37 20.16 78.92
N PRO A 102 -7.89 18.92 79.00
CA PRO A 102 -7.17 17.76 78.47
C PRO A 102 -7.04 17.83 76.94
N ALA A 103 -5.92 17.37 76.41
CA ALA A 103 -5.62 17.40 74.97
C ALA A 103 -5.93 16.05 74.30
N SER A 104 -6.48 16.11 73.07
CA SER A 104 -6.64 14.93 72.22
C SER A 104 -5.29 14.38 71.77
N ALA A 105 -5.21 13.07 71.57
CA ALA A 105 -3.99 12.41 71.11
C ALA A 105 -4.31 11.16 70.28
N THR A 106 -3.43 10.83 69.32
CA THR A 106 -3.40 9.50 68.72
C THR A 106 -2.27 8.72 69.36
N ILE A 107 -2.57 7.53 69.88
CA ILE A 107 -1.56 6.65 70.48
C ILE A 107 -1.53 5.29 69.80
N ILE A 108 -0.38 4.63 69.85
CA ILE A 108 -0.20 3.28 69.30
C ILE A 108 -0.99 2.30 70.16
N SER A 109 -1.79 1.42 69.55
CA SER A 109 -2.55 0.40 70.28
C SER A 109 -1.65 -0.40 71.24
N GLY A 110 -2.04 -0.47 72.52
CA GLY A 110 -1.24 -1.08 73.59
C GLY A 110 -0.29 -0.13 74.33
N SER A 111 -0.18 1.13 73.90
CA SER A 111 0.48 2.22 74.64
C SER A 111 -0.53 3.04 75.45
N ASN A 112 -0.09 4.14 76.07
CA ASN A 112 -0.98 5.06 76.78
C ASN A 112 -0.69 6.53 76.45
N SER A 113 -1.68 7.39 76.70
CA SER A 113 -1.54 8.84 76.77
C SER A 113 -1.91 9.30 78.19
N VAL A 114 -1.20 10.30 78.72
CA VAL A 114 -1.60 10.92 79.98
C VAL A 114 -2.46 12.14 79.67
N LEU A 115 -3.73 12.06 80.03
CA LEU A 115 -4.64 13.19 80.08
C LEU A 115 -4.45 13.90 81.41
N SER A 116 -4.44 15.23 81.38
CA SER A 116 -4.37 16.05 82.58
C SER A 116 -5.38 17.20 82.49
N VAL A 117 -5.91 17.59 83.64
CA VAL A 117 -6.69 18.81 83.82
C VAL A 117 -6.01 19.66 84.88
N VAL A 118 -6.02 20.98 84.71
CA VAL A 118 -5.67 21.92 85.77
C VAL A 118 -6.93 22.68 86.12
N ALA A 119 -7.33 22.64 87.40
CA ALA A 119 -8.51 23.33 87.91
C ALA A 119 -8.16 24.15 89.17
N SER A 120 -8.86 25.27 89.36
CA SER A 120 -8.79 26.11 90.55
C SER A 120 -10.02 25.93 91.43
N GLY A 121 -9.85 26.08 92.75
CA GLY A 121 -10.88 25.90 93.77
C GLY A 121 -10.35 25.13 94.98
N THR A 122 -11.09 25.14 96.08
CA THR A 122 -10.82 24.40 97.33
C THR A 122 -11.61 23.09 97.35
N GLY A 123 -11.11 22.05 98.02
CA GLY A 123 -11.85 20.78 98.17
C GLY A 123 -12.13 19.99 96.87
N LEU A 124 -11.35 20.19 95.80
CA LEU A 124 -11.63 19.60 94.49
C LEU A 124 -11.59 18.06 94.50
N ALA A 125 -12.66 17.46 93.99
CA ALA A 125 -12.74 16.06 93.61
C ALA A 125 -12.87 15.92 92.09
N TYR A 126 -12.33 14.83 91.54
CA TYR A 126 -12.30 14.56 90.10
C TYR A 126 -13.02 13.26 89.80
N GLN A 127 -13.65 13.17 88.63
CA GLN A 127 -14.11 11.90 88.09
C GLN A 127 -13.98 11.94 86.57
N TRP A 128 -13.14 11.08 86.01
CA TRP A 128 -13.02 10.94 84.56
C TRP A 128 -14.14 10.09 83.98
N TYR A 129 -14.54 10.45 82.77
CA TYR A 129 -15.53 9.77 81.96
C TYR A 129 -14.92 9.43 80.61
N ARG A 130 -15.33 8.30 80.04
CA ARG A 130 -15.06 7.93 78.65
C ARG A 130 -16.39 7.64 77.97
N ASP A 131 -16.64 8.31 76.86
CA ASP A 131 -17.85 8.11 76.04
C ASP A 131 -19.15 8.18 76.87
N GLY A 132 -19.17 9.10 77.85
CA GLY A 132 -20.32 9.33 78.74
C GLY A 132 -20.40 8.42 79.97
N THR A 133 -19.52 7.43 80.12
CA THR A 133 -19.51 6.52 81.27
C THR A 133 -18.39 6.86 82.25
N ALA A 134 -18.70 6.94 83.54
CA ALA A 134 -17.70 7.19 84.59
C ALA A 134 -16.69 6.04 84.66
N ILE A 135 -15.41 6.38 84.66
CA ILE A 135 -14.31 5.41 84.79
C ILE A 135 -14.07 5.16 86.28
N ALA A 136 -14.43 3.97 86.76
CA ALA A 136 -14.34 3.65 88.19
C ALA A 136 -12.93 3.89 88.77
N GLY A 137 -12.85 4.65 89.86
CA GLY A 137 -11.59 4.95 90.57
C GLY A 137 -10.71 6.02 89.92
N ALA A 138 -11.09 6.59 88.78
CA ALA A 138 -10.35 7.65 88.11
C ALA A 138 -10.64 9.03 88.73
N THR A 139 -10.16 9.24 89.96
CA THR A 139 -10.47 10.42 90.78
C THR A 139 -9.30 11.40 90.97
N SER A 140 -8.32 11.37 90.07
CA SER A 140 -7.16 12.26 90.07
C SER A 140 -7.28 13.32 88.98
N ALA A 141 -6.51 14.41 89.10
CA ALA A 141 -6.37 15.44 88.06
C ALA A 141 -5.69 14.93 86.78
N ILE A 142 -5.11 13.72 86.84
CA ILE A 142 -4.53 13.03 85.69
C ILE A 142 -5.20 11.68 85.47
N TYR A 143 -5.31 11.26 84.21
CA TYR A 143 -5.77 9.94 83.83
C TYR A 143 -4.93 9.38 82.69
N THR A 144 -4.46 8.15 82.84
CA THR A 144 -3.70 7.44 81.81
C THR A 144 -4.67 6.67 80.91
N ALA A 145 -4.95 7.21 79.72
CA ALA A 145 -5.82 6.59 78.74
C ALA A 145 -5.05 5.59 77.88
N THR A 146 -5.54 4.35 77.82
CA THR A 146 -5.00 3.26 76.99
C THR A 146 -5.95 2.85 75.86
N GLU A 147 -7.19 3.32 75.88
CA GLU A 147 -8.23 2.92 74.94
C GLU A 147 -8.77 4.12 74.15
N ALA A 148 -9.22 3.88 72.91
CA ALA A 148 -9.87 4.92 72.11
C ALA A 148 -11.18 5.38 72.76
N GLY A 149 -11.47 6.67 72.69
CA GLY A 149 -12.70 7.24 73.21
C GLY A 149 -12.60 8.74 73.45
N ALA A 150 -13.74 9.38 73.69
CA ALA A 150 -13.81 10.77 74.08
C ALA A 150 -13.78 10.86 75.61
N TYR A 151 -12.68 11.36 76.15
CA TYR A 151 -12.46 11.48 77.58
C TYR A 151 -12.77 12.90 78.05
N TYR A 152 -13.42 13.03 79.18
CA TYR A 152 -13.59 14.31 79.87
C TYR A 152 -13.60 14.07 81.37
N VAL A 153 -13.36 15.12 82.15
CA VAL A 153 -13.37 15.06 83.61
C VAL A 153 -14.40 16.02 84.16
N VAL A 154 -15.19 15.55 85.12
CA VAL A 154 -16.02 16.41 85.96
C VAL A 154 -15.22 16.72 87.21
N VAL A 155 -15.04 18.01 87.48
CA VAL A 155 -14.40 18.53 88.68
C VAL A 155 -15.48 19.11 89.58
N SER A 156 -15.59 18.61 90.81
CA SER A 156 -16.59 19.05 91.79
C SER A 156 -15.94 19.59 93.05
N ALA A 157 -16.59 20.57 93.67
CA ALA A 157 -16.30 21.09 95.01
C ALA A 157 -17.61 21.21 95.80
N ASP A 158 -17.55 21.69 97.04
CA ASP A 158 -18.73 21.83 97.91
C ASP A 158 -19.78 22.81 97.36
N ASP A 159 -19.37 23.73 96.47
CA ASP A 159 -20.21 24.77 95.90
C ASP A 159 -20.61 24.56 94.42
N GLY A 160 -20.21 23.44 93.79
CA GLY A 160 -20.64 23.10 92.44
C GLY A 160 -19.76 22.12 91.67
N SER A 161 -20.03 21.96 90.37
CA SER A 161 -19.20 21.12 89.48
C SER A 161 -19.08 21.72 88.08
N ILE A 162 -17.92 21.53 87.45
CA ILE A 162 -17.63 21.91 86.06
C ILE A 162 -17.14 20.70 85.27
N THR A 163 -17.53 20.61 83.99
CA THR A 163 -17.13 19.52 83.08
C THR A 163 -16.11 20.03 82.06
N SER A 164 -15.04 19.28 81.83
CA SER A 164 -14.04 19.61 80.81
C SER A 164 -14.58 19.44 79.39
N ALA A 165 -13.89 20.03 78.41
CA ALA A 165 -14.06 19.64 77.03
C ALA A 165 -13.57 18.20 76.80
N ASN A 166 -14.06 17.55 75.74
CA ASN A 166 -13.62 16.21 75.37
C ASN A 166 -12.20 16.23 74.78
N ALA A 167 -11.33 15.38 75.33
CA ALA A 167 -10.09 14.94 74.71
C ALA A 167 -10.32 13.59 74.02
N THR A 168 -10.23 13.56 72.70
CA THR A 168 -10.39 12.33 71.93
C THR A 168 -9.06 11.58 71.88
N ILE A 169 -9.07 10.35 72.37
CA ILE A 169 -7.97 9.40 72.15
C ILE A 169 -8.33 8.53 70.96
N ALA A 170 -7.50 8.58 69.91
CA ALA A 170 -7.55 7.64 68.80
C ALA A 170 -6.44 6.60 68.95
N LEU A 171 -6.72 5.36 68.53
CA LEU A 171 -5.70 4.32 68.43
C LEU A 171 -5.26 4.18 66.98
N THR A 172 -3.97 4.02 66.76
CA THR A 172 -3.43 3.62 65.46
C THR A 172 -2.63 2.33 65.60
N THR A 173 -2.69 1.48 64.57
CA THR A 173 -2.00 0.19 64.50
C THR A 173 -1.01 0.20 63.36
N ALA A 174 0.02 -0.64 63.45
CA ALA A 174 0.97 -0.80 62.36
C ALA A 174 0.24 -1.25 61.08
N PRO A 175 0.74 -0.89 59.89
CA PRO A 175 0.10 -1.27 58.63
C PRO A 175 0.01 -2.78 58.48
N VAL A 176 -1.03 -3.27 57.82
CA VAL A 176 -1.18 -4.69 57.47
C VAL A 176 -1.29 -4.81 55.95
N ILE A 177 -0.36 -5.51 55.32
CA ILE A 177 -0.42 -5.78 53.88
C ILE A 177 -1.49 -6.84 53.61
N THR A 178 -2.53 -6.48 52.87
CA THR A 178 -3.69 -7.32 52.54
C THR A 178 -3.59 -7.93 51.14
N ALA A 179 -2.80 -7.35 50.24
CA ALA A 179 -2.45 -7.96 48.96
C ALA A 179 -0.96 -7.74 48.63
N GLN A 180 -0.27 -8.84 48.33
CA GLN A 180 1.14 -8.84 47.98
C GLN A 180 1.33 -8.49 46.48
N PRO A 181 2.44 -7.84 46.10
CA PRO A 181 2.82 -7.74 44.70
C PRO A 181 3.09 -9.14 44.13
N SER A 182 2.72 -9.36 42.88
CA SER A 182 2.84 -10.66 42.23
C SER A 182 4.08 -10.74 41.34
N SER A 183 4.80 -11.87 41.42
CA SER A 183 5.89 -12.18 40.50
C SER A 183 5.39 -12.32 39.07
N ALA A 184 6.22 -11.95 38.09
CA ALA A 184 5.91 -12.06 36.68
C ALA A 184 7.16 -12.27 35.84
N THR A 185 6.98 -12.81 34.63
CA THR A 185 8.01 -12.77 33.59
C THR A 185 7.59 -11.74 32.55
N ILE A 186 8.42 -10.73 32.34
CA ILE A 186 8.22 -9.68 31.33
C ILE A 186 9.16 -9.91 30.14
N LEU A 187 8.78 -9.39 28.97
CA LEU A 187 9.65 -9.37 27.80
C LEU A 187 10.65 -8.21 27.91
N THR A 188 11.87 -8.40 27.39
CA THR A 188 12.85 -7.32 27.29
C THR A 188 12.23 -6.07 26.65
N GLY A 189 12.32 -4.92 27.32
CA GLY A 189 11.77 -3.65 26.86
C GLY A 189 10.32 -3.36 27.26
N THR A 190 9.65 -4.27 28.00
CA THR A 190 8.31 -4.04 28.57
C THR A 190 8.37 -3.81 30.09
N SER A 191 7.23 -3.51 30.72
CA SER A 191 7.14 -3.38 32.18
C SER A 191 5.88 -4.04 32.75
N GLN A 192 5.97 -4.45 34.02
CA GLN A 192 4.85 -4.96 34.82
C GLN A 192 4.56 -3.98 35.95
N ALA A 193 3.29 -3.61 36.10
CA ALA A 193 2.84 -2.89 37.29
C ALA A 193 2.78 -3.86 38.49
N LEU A 194 3.59 -3.59 39.51
CA LEU A 194 3.54 -4.23 40.81
C LEU A 194 2.67 -3.39 41.73
N THR A 195 1.65 -3.97 42.33
CA THR A 195 0.72 -3.27 43.23
C THR A 195 0.71 -3.94 44.60
N VAL A 196 0.65 -3.13 45.66
CA VAL A 196 0.41 -3.58 47.03
C VAL A 196 -0.89 -3.00 47.55
N ALA A 197 -1.68 -3.78 48.29
CA ALA A 197 -2.79 -3.28 49.09
C ALA A 197 -2.45 -3.43 50.57
N ALA A 198 -2.71 -2.40 51.36
CA ALA A 198 -2.45 -2.40 52.79
C ALA A 198 -3.51 -1.59 53.54
N ASP A 199 -3.85 -2.08 54.73
CA ASP A 199 -4.75 -1.41 55.67
C ASP A 199 -3.92 -0.67 56.74
N GLY A 200 -4.36 0.53 57.12
CA GLY A 200 -3.76 1.33 58.18
C GLY A 200 -3.90 2.83 57.92
N ASP A 201 -3.67 3.63 58.96
CA ASP A 201 -3.78 5.09 58.85
C ASP A 201 -2.49 5.70 58.27
N ALA A 202 -2.65 6.76 57.47
CA ALA A 202 -1.56 7.62 56.97
C ALA A 202 -0.35 6.83 56.41
N LEU A 203 -0.62 5.90 55.51
CA LEU A 203 0.38 5.00 54.94
C LEU A 203 1.38 5.75 54.04
N ALA A 204 2.66 5.47 54.23
CA ALA A 204 3.74 5.82 53.31
C ALA A 204 4.36 4.55 52.71
N TYR A 205 4.81 4.62 51.46
CA TYR A 205 5.39 3.47 50.73
C TYR A 205 6.83 3.76 50.34
N GLN A 206 7.65 2.72 50.30
CA GLN A 206 8.99 2.74 49.72
C GLN A 206 9.25 1.40 49.03
N TRP A 207 9.47 1.42 47.71
CA TRP A 207 9.87 0.23 46.97
C TRP A 207 11.38 -0.02 47.06
N TYR A 208 11.73 -1.29 47.00
CA TYR A 208 13.09 -1.80 47.00
C TYR A 208 13.26 -2.75 45.82
N LYS A 209 14.45 -2.71 45.21
CA LYS A 209 14.90 -3.71 44.23
C LYS A 209 16.15 -4.38 44.77
N ASP A 210 16.11 -5.71 44.86
CA ASP A 210 17.22 -6.54 45.36
C ASP A 210 17.73 -6.07 46.74
N GLY A 211 16.81 -5.59 47.59
CA GLY A 211 17.10 -5.09 48.93
C GLY A 211 17.54 -3.61 49.00
N VAL A 212 17.71 -2.92 47.88
CA VAL A 212 18.11 -1.50 47.83
C VAL A 212 16.90 -0.60 47.59
N ALA A 213 16.77 0.46 48.39
CA ALA A 213 15.68 1.42 48.24
C ALA A 213 15.75 2.13 46.88
N MET A 214 14.59 2.32 46.25
CA MET A 214 14.47 2.96 44.95
C MET A 214 14.02 4.42 45.14
N ASP A 215 14.85 5.36 44.70
CA ASP A 215 14.55 6.79 44.84
C ASP A 215 13.22 7.16 44.15
N GLY A 216 12.37 7.91 44.87
CA GLY A 216 11.09 8.40 44.37
C GLY A 216 9.98 7.35 44.21
N ALA A 217 10.24 6.07 44.50
CA ALA A 217 9.25 5.01 44.39
C ALA A 217 8.37 4.92 45.67
N THR A 218 7.47 5.90 45.83
CA THR A 218 6.67 6.09 47.06
C THR A 218 5.17 5.88 46.89
N ALA A 219 4.74 5.35 45.75
CA ALA A 219 3.35 5.02 45.46
C ALA A 219 3.02 3.56 45.81
N ALA A 220 1.73 3.24 45.98
CA ALA A 220 1.25 1.86 46.18
C ALA A 220 1.43 0.96 44.94
N THR A 221 1.81 1.51 43.79
CA THR A 221 2.11 0.78 42.55
C THR A 221 3.46 1.23 41.99
N TYR A 222 4.23 0.29 41.45
CA TYR A 222 5.52 0.54 40.77
C TYR A 222 5.60 -0.21 39.44
N SER A 223 6.04 0.44 38.37
CA SER A 223 6.20 -0.18 37.04
C SER A 223 7.61 -0.76 36.87
N ALA A 224 7.76 -2.06 37.14
CA ALA A 224 9.03 -2.77 37.03
C ALA A 224 9.34 -3.19 35.59
N SER A 225 10.44 -2.69 35.02
CA SER A 225 10.90 -2.99 33.65
C SER A 225 12.21 -3.80 33.59
N ALA A 226 12.78 -4.13 34.76
CA ALA A 226 14.05 -4.82 34.86
C ALA A 226 13.93 -6.05 35.73
N ALA A 227 14.73 -7.08 35.43
CA ALA A 227 14.82 -8.27 36.27
C ALA A 227 15.30 -7.89 37.67
N GLY A 228 14.72 -8.54 38.68
CA GLY A 228 15.04 -8.31 40.08
C GLY A 228 13.93 -8.75 41.01
N SER A 229 14.26 -8.75 42.30
CA SER A 229 13.34 -9.03 43.39
C SER A 229 12.82 -7.70 43.95
N TYR A 230 11.51 -7.45 43.82
CA TYR A 230 10.89 -6.19 44.23
C TYR A 230 10.06 -6.38 45.49
N SER A 231 10.29 -5.55 46.50
CA SER A 231 9.50 -5.53 47.73
C SER A 231 9.13 -4.09 48.08
N VAL A 232 8.06 -3.90 48.85
CA VAL A 232 7.65 -2.58 49.33
C VAL A 232 7.48 -2.61 50.84
N THR A 233 8.02 -1.58 51.51
CA THR A 233 7.75 -1.33 52.92
C THR A 233 6.68 -0.27 53.02
N VAL A 234 5.62 -0.59 53.77
CA VAL A 234 4.50 0.30 54.10
C VAL A 234 4.67 0.73 55.54
N THR A 235 4.70 2.04 55.82
CA THR A 235 4.94 2.59 57.16
C THR A 235 3.85 3.53 57.60
N ASN A 236 3.64 3.63 58.91
CA ASN A 236 2.89 4.69 59.58
C ASN A 236 3.48 4.97 60.97
N ALA A 237 2.82 5.82 61.76
CA ALA A 237 3.29 6.20 63.10
C ALA A 237 3.35 5.03 64.11
N ALA A 238 2.60 3.94 63.89
CA ALA A 238 2.60 2.76 64.74
C ALA A 238 3.61 1.69 64.33
N GLY A 239 4.19 1.76 63.13
CA GLY A 239 5.22 0.83 62.69
C GLY A 239 5.29 0.65 61.18
N ALA A 240 5.75 -0.53 60.77
CA ALA A 240 5.98 -0.87 59.37
C ALA A 240 5.59 -2.32 59.08
N ALA A 241 5.16 -2.56 57.85
CA ALA A 241 5.04 -3.90 57.26
C ALA A 241 5.77 -3.94 55.93
N THR A 242 6.51 -5.02 55.67
CA THR A 242 7.22 -5.23 54.41
C THR A 242 6.57 -6.37 53.64
N SER A 243 6.37 -6.17 52.34
CA SER A 243 5.75 -7.16 51.46
C SER A 243 6.67 -8.38 51.28
N THR A 244 6.08 -9.50 50.87
CA THR A 244 6.87 -10.54 50.20
C THR A 244 7.44 -9.98 48.91
N ALA A 245 8.60 -10.47 48.49
CA ALA A 245 9.21 -10.01 47.26
C ALA A 245 8.52 -10.62 46.03
N ALA A 246 8.15 -9.77 45.07
CA ALA A 246 7.74 -10.15 43.73
C ALA A 246 8.96 -10.25 42.83
N VAL A 247 9.20 -11.44 42.27
CA VAL A 247 10.31 -11.66 41.35
C VAL A 247 9.86 -11.29 39.94
N ILE A 248 10.54 -10.31 39.35
CA ILE A 248 10.45 -10.02 37.92
C ILE A 248 11.58 -10.74 37.21
N ALA A 249 11.23 -11.68 36.35
CA ALA A 249 12.14 -12.24 35.38
C ALA A 249 12.01 -11.47 34.06
N VAL A 250 13.13 -11.23 33.37
CA VAL A 250 13.11 -10.70 32.00
C VAL A 250 13.47 -11.84 31.08
N SER A 251 12.54 -12.26 30.24
CA SER A 251 12.82 -13.25 29.20
C SER A 251 13.30 -12.57 27.93
N PRO A 252 14.46 -13.00 27.39
CA PRO A 252 14.95 -12.53 26.09
C PRO A 252 14.25 -13.22 24.90
N ASP A 253 13.47 -14.27 25.12
CA ASP A 253 12.98 -15.14 24.04
C ASP A 253 11.75 -14.56 23.34
N VAL A 254 11.94 -13.42 22.68
CA VAL A 254 11.21 -13.14 21.46
C VAL A 254 11.90 -13.97 20.37
N THR A 255 11.17 -14.87 19.74
CA THR A 255 11.66 -15.55 18.53
C THR A 255 11.23 -14.76 17.31
N ALA A 256 12.03 -14.81 16.25
CA ALA A 256 11.64 -14.24 14.96
C ALA A 256 10.28 -14.84 14.54
N PRO A 257 9.40 -14.06 13.91
CA PRO A 257 8.09 -14.55 13.51
C PRO A 257 8.25 -15.74 12.56
N VAL A 258 7.30 -16.67 12.62
CA VAL A 258 7.26 -17.82 11.71
C VAL A 258 5.96 -17.79 10.94
N ILE A 259 6.05 -17.73 9.60
CA ILE A 259 4.88 -17.82 8.72
C ILE A 259 4.50 -19.29 8.59
N THR A 260 3.39 -19.68 9.23
CA THR A 260 2.88 -21.07 9.26
C THR A 260 1.88 -21.36 8.14
N THR A 261 1.30 -20.34 7.52
CA THR A 261 0.50 -20.49 6.30
C THR A 261 0.90 -19.41 5.32
N GLN A 262 1.39 -19.85 4.16
CA GLN A 262 1.81 -18.99 3.05
C GLN A 262 0.59 -18.41 2.34
N PRO A 263 0.71 -17.23 1.69
CA PRO A 263 -0.32 -16.79 0.77
C PRO A 263 -0.37 -17.76 -0.43
N LEU A 264 -1.48 -17.76 -1.16
CA LEU A 264 -1.67 -18.61 -2.34
C LEU A 264 -1.71 -17.76 -3.60
N ALA A 265 -1.17 -18.28 -4.70
CA ALA A 265 -1.33 -17.66 -6.02
C ALA A 265 -2.82 -17.67 -6.41
N GLN A 266 -3.26 -16.61 -7.08
CA GLN A 266 -4.65 -16.48 -7.49
C GLN A 266 -4.76 -15.99 -8.93
N THR A 267 -5.85 -16.38 -9.59
CA THR A 267 -6.26 -15.88 -10.88
C THR A 267 -7.67 -15.34 -10.75
N VAL A 268 -7.87 -14.06 -11.06
CA VAL A 268 -9.17 -13.39 -10.94
C VAL A 268 -9.48 -12.63 -12.22
N ASN A 269 -10.76 -12.34 -12.47
CA ASN A 269 -11.15 -11.45 -13.55
C ASN A 269 -10.99 -9.99 -13.11
N ALA A 270 -10.60 -9.11 -14.03
CA ALA A 270 -10.61 -7.68 -13.78
C ALA A 270 -12.01 -7.23 -13.34
N GLY A 271 -12.08 -6.30 -12.39
CA GLY A 271 -13.33 -5.86 -11.77
C GLY A 271 -13.76 -6.66 -10.53
N THR A 272 -13.08 -7.76 -10.19
CA THR A 272 -13.41 -8.59 -9.01
C THR A 272 -12.42 -8.38 -7.86
N GLY A 273 -12.87 -8.56 -6.62
CA GLY A 273 -12.02 -8.45 -5.44
C GLY A 273 -11.16 -9.71 -5.21
N VAL A 274 -9.98 -9.52 -4.61
CA VAL A 274 -9.06 -10.59 -4.23
C VAL A 274 -8.39 -10.29 -2.88
N ALA A 275 -8.10 -11.32 -2.08
CA ALA A 275 -7.40 -11.17 -0.82
C ALA A 275 -6.25 -12.17 -0.68
N PHE A 276 -5.10 -11.68 -0.22
CA PHE A 276 -3.97 -12.49 0.21
C PHE A 276 -3.88 -12.47 1.73
N SER A 277 -3.62 -13.62 2.34
CA SER A 277 -3.54 -13.76 3.80
C SER A 277 -2.41 -14.68 4.21
N VAL A 278 -1.82 -14.42 5.37
CA VAL A 278 -0.82 -15.29 6.00
C VAL A 278 -1.20 -15.66 7.42
N VAL A 279 -0.81 -16.83 7.90
CA VAL A 279 -0.85 -17.18 9.34
C VAL A 279 0.57 -17.09 9.89
N VAL A 280 0.72 -16.42 11.04
CA VAL A 280 2.01 -16.12 11.66
C VAL A 280 1.97 -16.53 13.12
N ASN A 281 2.99 -17.27 13.56
CA ASN A 281 3.33 -17.42 14.97
C ASN A 281 4.39 -16.39 15.34
N GLY A 282 4.10 -15.50 16.28
CA GLY A 282 5.01 -14.46 16.74
C GLY A 282 4.30 -13.47 17.64
N VAL A 283 5.05 -12.79 18.51
CA VAL A 283 4.53 -11.73 19.39
C VAL A 283 4.89 -10.36 18.84
N SER A 284 3.99 -9.38 19.01
CA SER A 284 4.16 -7.97 18.61
C SER A 284 4.68 -7.79 17.18
N VAL A 285 4.05 -8.49 16.23
CA VAL A 285 4.46 -8.49 14.82
C VAL A 285 3.89 -7.32 14.04
N ALA A 286 4.69 -6.76 13.13
CA ALA A 286 4.28 -5.80 12.12
C ALA A 286 4.33 -6.46 10.72
N TYR A 287 3.40 -6.09 9.85
CA TYR A 287 3.32 -6.59 8.47
C TYR A 287 3.64 -5.48 7.48
N GLN A 288 4.24 -5.84 6.35
CA GLN A 288 4.32 -4.99 5.17
C GLN A 288 4.20 -5.88 3.93
N TRP A 289 3.16 -5.63 3.12
CA TRP A 289 3.00 -6.31 1.83
C TRP A 289 3.82 -5.62 0.74
N TYR A 290 4.30 -6.42 -0.20
CA TYR A 290 5.08 -6.02 -1.35
C TYR A 290 4.44 -6.56 -2.63
N ARG A 291 4.48 -5.77 -3.70
CA ARG A 291 4.19 -6.18 -5.08
C ARG A 291 5.47 -6.00 -5.89
N ASN A 292 5.96 -7.05 -6.55
CA ASN A 292 7.19 -7.02 -7.35
C ASN A 292 8.36 -6.37 -6.58
N ASP A 293 8.56 -6.83 -5.35
CA ASP A 293 9.60 -6.33 -4.41
C ASP A 293 9.47 -4.86 -3.98
N THR A 294 8.42 -4.15 -4.39
CA THR A 294 8.12 -2.77 -3.96
C THR A 294 7.07 -2.77 -2.84
N PRO A 295 7.28 -2.04 -1.72
CA PRO A 295 6.32 -2.00 -0.62
C PRO A 295 5.02 -1.29 -1.02
N ILE A 296 3.89 -1.87 -0.66
CA ILE A 296 2.56 -1.30 -0.90
C ILE A 296 2.20 -0.38 0.29
N ALA A 297 2.05 0.91 0.02
CA ALA A 297 1.76 1.90 1.06
C ALA A 297 0.48 1.55 1.85
N GLY A 298 0.56 1.57 3.18
CA GLY A 298 -0.58 1.30 4.06
C GLY A 298 -0.99 -0.18 4.20
N ALA A 299 -0.37 -1.10 3.44
CA ALA A 299 -0.68 -2.53 3.51
C ALA A 299 0.02 -3.20 4.71
N THR A 300 -0.43 -2.88 5.92
CA THR A 300 0.19 -3.30 7.21
C THR A 300 -0.64 -4.34 7.98
N GLY A 301 -1.67 -4.90 7.34
CA GLY A 301 -2.51 -5.94 7.91
C GLY A 301 -2.03 -7.36 7.61
N ARG A 302 -2.55 -8.32 8.39
CA ARG A 302 -2.34 -9.76 8.16
C ARG A 302 -3.00 -10.28 6.87
N THR A 303 -3.95 -9.51 6.35
CA THR A 303 -4.62 -9.73 5.07
C THR A 303 -4.48 -8.47 4.24
N TYR A 304 -4.06 -8.61 2.99
CA TYR A 304 -4.08 -7.55 2.00
C TYR A 304 -5.21 -7.81 1.02
N THR A 305 -6.13 -6.87 0.90
CA THR A 305 -7.31 -6.98 0.05
C THR A 305 -7.22 -5.96 -1.07
N ILE A 306 -7.40 -6.43 -2.30
CA ILE A 306 -7.62 -5.60 -3.48
C ILE A 306 -9.13 -5.64 -3.73
N THR A 307 -9.81 -4.51 -3.55
CA THR A 307 -11.28 -4.44 -3.67
C THR A 307 -11.75 -4.65 -5.11
N THR A 308 -10.99 -4.14 -6.09
CA THR A 308 -11.27 -4.27 -7.52
C THR A 308 -9.95 -4.53 -8.26
N ALA A 309 -9.69 -5.77 -8.66
CA ALA A 309 -8.49 -6.14 -9.39
C ALA A 309 -8.52 -5.59 -10.82
N ASN A 310 -7.39 -5.10 -11.31
CA ASN A 310 -7.18 -4.63 -12.68
C ASN A 310 -5.89 -5.24 -13.26
N ALA A 311 -5.52 -4.92 -14.50
CA ALA A 311 -4.30 -5.41 -15.12
C ALA A 311 -3.05 -5.21 -14.25
N ASN A 312 -2.95 -4.05 -13.60
CA ASN A 312 -1.81 -3.63 -12.78
C ASN A 312 -1.82 -4.29 -11.39
N SER A 313 -2.94 -4.88 -11.00
CA SER A 313 -2.98 -5.74 -9.82
C SER A 313 -2.18 -7.02 -10.06
N ALA A 314 -1.93 -7.43 -11.32
CA ALA A 314 -1.09 -8.58 -11.60
C ALA A 314 0.36 -8.37 -11.13
N GLY A 315 1.00 -9.42 -10.65
CA GLY A 315 2.36 -9.36 -10.14
C GLY A 315 2.63 -10.39 -9.06
N THR A 316 3.85 -10.38 -8.53
CA THR A 316 4.24 -11.26 -7.43
C THR A 316 4.05 -10.55 -6.10
N TYR A 317 3.24 -11.13 -5.22
CA TYR A 317 2.95 -10.61 -3.89
C TYR A 317 3.71 -11.40 -2.83
N LYS A 318 4.29 -10.69 -1.88
CA LYS A 318 4.87 -11.27 -0.67
C LYS A 318 4.63 -10.36 0.52
N VAL A 319 4.71 -10.90 1.73
CA VAL A 319 4.65 -10.13 2.98
C VAL A 319 5.92 -10.36 3.78
N VAL A 320 6.48 -9.27 4.30
CA VAL A 320 7.53 -9.31 5.32
C VAL A 320 6.87 -9.06 6.67
N VAL A 321 7.16 -9.94 7.62
CA VAL A 321 6.65 -9.87 8.99
C VAL A 321 7.83 -9.69 9.93
N THR A 322 7.76 -8.68 10.79
CA THR A 322 8.89 -8.26 11.63
C THR A 322 8.46 -8.15 13.08
N ASN A 323 9.31 -8.58 14.00
CA ASN A 323 9.25 -8.20 15.40
C ASN A 323 10.66 -7.82 15.89
N THR A 324 10.82 -7.61 17.20
CA THR A 324 12.11 -7.22 17.79
C THR A 324 13.20 -8.30 17.69
N ALA A 325 12.85 -9.56 17.41
CA ALA A 325 13.79 -10.66 17.29
C ALA A 325 14.19 -10.99 15.86
N GLY A 326 13.52 -10.44 14.85
CA GLY A 326 13.87 -10.64 13.46
C GLY A 326 12.69 -10.55 12.51
N THR A 327 12.89 -11.09 11.31
CA THR A 327 11.92 -11.05 10.22
C THR A 327 11.67 -12.44 9.65
N ALA A 328 10.47 -12.62 9.11
CA ALA A 328 10.15 -13.70 8.19
C ALA A 328 9.50 -13.14 6.93
N THR A 329 9.88 -13.68 5.79
CA THR A 329 9.36 -13.29 4.48
C THR A 329 8.57 -14.47 3.91
N SER A 330 7.36 -14.20 3.41
CA SER A 330 6.56 -15.24 2.75
C SER A 330 7.18 -15.65 1.41
N ALA A 331 6.75 -16.79 0.87
CA ALA A 331 6.93 -17.07 -0.54
C ALA A 331 6.27 -15.96 -1.39
N GLY A 332 6.88 -15.66 -2.55
CA GLY A 332 6.25 -14.81 -3.56
C GLY A 332 5.19 -15.60 -4.30
N VAL A 333 3.96 -15.09 -4.36
CA VAL A 333 2.86 -15.72 -5.09
C VAL A 333 2.32 -14.81 -6.19
N ALA A 334 2.02 -15.38 -7.34
CA ALA A 334 1.50 -14.63 -8.47
C ALA A 334 0.01 -14.28 -8.28
N LEU A 335 -0.33 -13.03 -8.55
CA LEU A 335 -1.67 -12.64 -8.97
C LEU A 335 -1.67 -12.55 -10.49
N ALA A 336 -2.46 -13.40 -11.14
CA ALA A 336 -2.84 -13.20 -12.53
C ALA A 336 -4.19 -12.50 -12.57
N VAL A 337 -4.32 -11.46 -13.40
CA VAL A 337 -5.61 -10.80 -13.63
C VAL A 337 -6.01 -10.99 -15.07
N ASN A 338 -7.11 -11.71 -15.26
CA ASN A 338 -7.76 -11.83 -16.55
C ASN A 338 -8.45 -10.50 -16.85
N VAL A 339 -7.79 -9.65 -17.63
CA VAL A 339 -8.42 -8.45 -18.14
C VAL A 339 -9.29 -8.86 -19.31
N LEU A 340 -10.61 -8.75 -19.13
CA LEU A 340 -11.58 -9.01 -20.18
C LEU A 340 -11.88 -7.65 -20.83
N SER A 341 -11.24 -7.32 -21.97
CA SER A 341 -11.63 -6.12 -22.71
C SER A 341 -12.91 -6.40 -23.49
N ALA A 342 -14.07 -5.97 -23.00
CA ALA A 342 -15.36 -6.20 -23.68
C ALA A 342 -15.36 -5.55 -25.07
N GLY A 343 -15.56 -6.32 -26.14
CA GLY A 343 -15.94 -5.79 -27.44
C GLY A 343 -17.42 -6.00 -27.66
N THR A 344 -18.24 -5.02 -27.28
CA THR A 344 -19.68 -5.06 -27.59
C THR A 344 -19.92 -5.07 -29.11
N ASN A 345 -18.95 -4.58 -29.88
CA ASN A 345 -18.93 -4.67 -31.34
C ASN A 345 -18.74 -6.10 -31.88
N THR A 346 -18.25 -7.08 -31.10
CA THR A 346 -17.91 -8.43 -31.59
C THR A 346 -19.03 -9.07 -32.39
N ALA A 347 -20.25 -9.07 -31.85
CA ALA A 347 -21.40 -9.66 -32.55
C ALA A 347 -21.67 -8.99 -33.90
N SER A 348 -21.55 -7.65 -33.96
CA SER A 348 -21.78 -6.89 -35.19
C SER A 348 -20.68 -7.08 -36.23
N VAL A 349 -19.42 -7.22 -35.79
CA VAL A 349 -18.28 -7.47 -36.68
C VAL A 349 -18.33 -8.91 -37.19
N VAL A 350 -18.62 -9.90 -36.34
CA VAL A 350 -18.80 -11.30 -36.75
C VAL A 350 -19.94 -11.42 -37.76
N ALA A 351 -21.07 -10.74 -37.54
CA ALA A 351 -22.17 -10.72 -38.49
C ALA A 351 -21.76 -10.13 -39.85
N ALA A 352 -21.06 -8.99 -39.85
CA ALA A 352 -20.56 -8.37 -41.08
C ALA A 352 -19.51 -9.26 -41.79
N ALA A 353 -18.59 -9.86 -41.04
CA ALA A 353 -17.55 -10.73 -41.57
C ALA A 353 -18.16 -11.98 -42.22
N ASN A 354 -19.13 -12.63 -41.57
CA ASN A 354 -19.84 -13.76 -42.15
C ASN A 354 -20.67 -13.38 -43.37
N ALA A 355 -21.27 -12.20 -43.39
CA ALA A 355 -21.96 -11.68 -44.57
C ALA A 355 -20.99 -11.45 -45.73
N PHE A 356 -19.82 -10.86 -45.47
CA PHE A 356 -18.75 -10.72 -46.47
C PHE A 356 -18.27 -12.09 -46.97
N LEU A 357 -17.94 -13.02 -46.08
CA LEU A 357 -17.56 -14.38 -46.46
C LEU A 357 -18.64 -15.06 -47.31
N ALA A 358 -19.93 -14.83 -47.04
CA ALA A 358 -21.01 -15.40 -47.85
C ALA A 358 -21.01 -14.90 -49.31
N THR A 359 -20.45 -13.71 -49.59
CA THR A 359 -20.33 -13.16 -50.96
C THR A 359 -19.18 -13.75 -51.77
N LEU A 360 -18.22 -14.42 -51.11
CA LEU A 360 -16.97 -14.86 -51.74
C LEU A 360 -17.07 -16.27 -52.34
N SER A 361 -16.33 -16.49 -53.43
CA SER A 361 -16.16 -17.82 -54.05
C SER A 361 -15.41 -18.80 -53.13
N ALA A 362 -15.36 -20.08 -53.50
CA ALA A 362 -14.59 -21.07 -52.75
C ALA A 362 -13.08 -20.78 -52.81
N GLU A 363 -12.60 -20.34 -53.96
CA GLU A 363 -11.21 -19.96 -54.21
C GLU A 363 -10.83 -18.74 -53.37
N GLN A 364 -11.72 -17.74 -53.31
CA GLN A 364 -11.54 -16.54 -52.47
C GLN A 364 -11.42 -16.84 -50.96
N LYS A 365 -11.87 -18.03 -50.51
CA LYS A 365 -11.82 -18.48 -49.11
C LYS A 365 -10.70 -19.47 -48.81
N ALA A 366 -10.06 -20.05 -49.82
CA ALA A 366 -9.17 -21.18 -49.63
C ALA A 366 -7.84 -20.74 -49.02
N VAL A 367 -7.41 -21.32 -47.89
CA VAL A 367 -6.12 -20.99 -47.24
C VAL A 367 -4.96 -21.11 -48.25
N ALA A 368 -4.31 -19.99 -48.56
CA ALA A 368 -3.17 -19.97 -49.47
C ALA A 368 -1.90 -20.46 -48.77
N LEU A 369 -1.09 -21.23 -49.50
CA LEU A 369 0.25 -21.65 -49.06
C LEU A 369 1.34 -20.63 -49.42
N ASP A 370 1.02 -19.64 -50.28
CA ASP A 370 1.97 -18.61 -50.70
C ASP A 370 1.77 -17.30 -49.94
N ALA A 371 2.86 -16.54 -49.84
CA ALA A 371 2.99 -15.40 -48.97
C ALA A 371 2.26 -14.12 -49.47
N THR A 372 1.74 -14.10 -50.71
CA THR A 372 1.31 -12.87 -51.43
C THR A 372 -0.12 -12.93 -51.97
N SER A 373 -0.90 -13.93 -51.57
CA SER A 373 -2.17 -14.25 -52.22
C SER A 373 -3.21 -13.15 -52.03
N SER A 374 -3.46 -12.40 -53.12
CA SER A 374 -4.62 -11.51 -53.28
C SER A 374 -5.94 -12.24 -53.55
N THR A 375 -5.90 -13.57 -53.59
CA THR A 375 -7.02 -14.44 -53.95
C THR A 375 -7.59 -15.16 -52.75
N THR A 376 -7.12 -14.89 -51.53
CA THR A 376 -7.54 -15.62 -50.33
C THR A 376 -7.82 -14.65 -49.18
N VAL A 377 -8.92 -14.87 -48.46
CA VAL A 377 -9.26 -14.08 -47.27
C VAL A 377 -9.10 -14.83 -45.94
N LEU A 378 -9.21 -16.16 -45.92
CA LEU A 378 -9.30 -16.94 -44.68
C LEU A 378 -8.03 -17.78 -44.50
N PHE A 379 -7.39 -17.63 -43.34
CA PHE A 379 -6.14 -18.29 -42.97
C PHE A 379 -6.29 -19.06 -41.67
N ASP A 380 -5.42 -20.05 -41.43
CA ASP A 380 -5.40 -20.79 -40.18
C ASP A 380 -5.03 -19.88 -39.00
N TYR A 381 -5.63 -20.13 -37.83
CA TYR A 381 -5.30 -19.42 -36.59
C TYR A 381 -3.93 -19.84 -36.04
N ALA A 382 -2.87 -19.27 -36.61
CA ALA A 382 -1.49 -19.63 -36.30
C ALA A 382 -0.60 -18.38 -36.25
N LEU A 383 0.41 -18.42 -35.38
CA LEU A 383 1.38 -17.33 -35.20
C LEU A 383 2.06 -16.94 -36.53
N ALA A 384 2.38 -17.92 -37.37
CA ALA A 384 3.00 -17.67 -38.68
C ALA A 384 2.11 -16.80 -39.59
N ASN A 385 0.80 -17.04 -39.59
CA ASN A 385 -0.16 -16.24 -40.35
C ASN A 385 -0.37 -14.88 -39.66
N ALA A 386 -0.52 -14.83 -38.34
CA ALA A 386 -0.62 -13.55 -37.64
C ALA A 386 0.59 -12.64 -37.97
N ASN A 387 1.81 -13.17 -37.98
CA ASN A 387 3.06 -12.45 -38.25
C ASN A 387 3.16 -11.79 -39.62
N GLN A 388 2.54 -12.36 -40.66
CA GLN A 388 2.69 -11.89 -42.05
C GLN A 388 2.17 -10.47 -42.30
N TRP A 389 1.30 -9.94 -41.43
CA TRP A 389 0.73 -8.59 -41.56
C TRP A 389 1.25 -7.61 -40.52
N THR A 390 2.27 -8.00 -39.77
CA THR A 390 2.58 -7.27 -38.53
C THR A 390 3.73 -6.32 -38.69
N ASN A 391 4.60 -6.53 -39.68
CA ASN A 391 5.84 -5.76 -39.79
C ASN A 391 6.29 -5.51 -41.21
N LEU A 392 6.09 -4.27 -41.69
CA LEU A 392 6.69 -3.74 -42.93
C LEU A 392 6.38 -4.60 -44.17
N PRO A 393 6.75 -4.19 -45.39
CA PRO A 393 6.22 -4.83 -46.57
C PRO A 393 6.99 -6.15 -46.79
N GLY A 394 6.56 -7.19 -46.11
CA GLY A 394 6.79 -8.56 -46.54
C GLY A 394 5.75 -8.93 -47.60
N SER A 395 5.57 -10.22 -47.78
CA SER A 395 4.49 -10.74 -48.59
C SER A 395 3.18 -10.56 -47.79
N ARG A 396 2.26 -9.74 -48.31
CA ARG A 396 0.98 -9.40 -47.67
C ARG A 396 -0.10 -10.28 -48.29
N HIS A 397 -0.88 -10.98 -47.47
CA HIS A 397 -2.00 -11.76 -47.99
C HIS A 397 -3.33 -11.04 -47.74
N GLY A 398 -4.42 -11.66 -48.16
CA GLY A 398 -5.76 -11.09 -48.05
C GLY A 398 -6.29 -10.62 -49.39
N LEU A 399 -7.60 -10.52 -49.50
CA LEU A 399 -8.24 -9.99 -50.70
C LEU A 399 -8.01 -8.48 -50.76
N ARG A 400 -7.52 -7.99 -51.89
CA ARG A 400 -7.34 -6.55 -52.11
C ARG A 400 -8.69 -5.85 -52.13
N LEU A 401 -8.75 -4.68 -51.50
CA LEU A 401 -9.92 -3.82 -51.40
C LEU A 401 -10.04 -2.93 -52.66
N ASN A 402 -10.16 -3.57 -53.82
CA ASN A 402 -10.30 -2.95 -55.12
C ASN A 402 -11.21 -3.78 -56.05
N THR A 403 -11.62 -3.20 -57.18
CA THR A 403 -12.54 -3.83 -58.12
C THR A 403 -11.91 -4.91 -59.01
N ALA A 404 -10.58 -5.05 -58.99
CA ALA A 404 -9.89 -6.13 -59.69
C ALA A 404 -9.93 -7.45 -58.89
N THR A 405 -10.14 -7.36 -57.58
CA THR A 405 -10.19 -8.53 -56.67
C THR A 405 -11.60 -8.80 -56.14
N LEU A 406 -12.38 -7.75 -55.87
CA LEU A 406 -13.73 -7.84 -55.31
C LEU A 406 -14.73 -7.17 -56.25
N ASP A 407 -15.86 -7.81 -56.53
CA ASP A 407 -16.96 -7.10 -57.19
C ASP A 407 -17.56 -6.01 -56.27
N ALA A 408 -18.47 -5.18 -56.80
CA ALA A 408 -19.06 -4.07 -56.04
C ALA A 408 -19.80 -4.52 -54.76
N ALA A 409 -20.45 -5.69 -54.78
CA ALA A 409 -21.18 -6.22 -53.63
C ALA A 409 -20.21 -6.78 -52.59
N GLN A 410 -19.17 -7.49 -53.03
CA GLN A 410 -18.10 -8.01 -52.19
C GLN A 410 -17.32 -6.87 -51.52
N LEU A 411 -16.98 -5.81 -52.28
CA LEU A 411 -16.31 -4.63 -51.76
C LEU A 411 -17.19 -3.91 -50.73
N ALA A 412 -18.47 -3.70 -51.02
CA ALA A 412 -19.41 -3.10 -50.06
C ALA A 412 -19.52 -3.93 -48.77
N ALA A 413 -19.54 -5.26 -48.88
CA ALA A 413 -19.56 -6.15 -47.72
C ALA A 413 -18.25 -6.10 -46.92
N ALA A 414 -17.07 -6.08 -47.57
CA ALA A 414 -15.78 -5.89 -46.91
C ALA A 414 -15.74 -4.57 -46.11
N ASN A 415 -16.23 -3.48 -46.72
CA ASN A 415 -16.31 -2.16 -46.10
C ASN A 415 -17.25 -2.15 -44.89
N ALA A 416 -18.32 -2.93 -44.94
CA ALA A 416 -19.21 -3.13 -43.80
C ALA A 416 -18.48 -3.81 -42.63
N VAL A 417 -17.56 -4.75 -42.88
CA VAL A 417 -16.72 -5.32 -41.82
C VAL A 417 -15.85 -4.25 -41.17
N ILE A 418 -15.13 -3.48 -41.98
CA ILE A 418 -14.16 -2.47 -41.52
C ILE A 418 -14.86 -1.36 -40.71
N SER A 419 -16.01 -0.88 -41.19
CA SER A 419 -16.78 0.17 -40.49
C SER A 419 -17.43 -0.28 -39.18
N LYS A 420 -17.56 -1.59 -38.92
CA LYS A 420 -17.94 -2.12 -37.60
C LYS A 420 -16.77 -2.27 -36.65
N ALA A 421 -15.56 -2.37 -37.18
CA ALA A 421 -14.34 -2.56 -36.39
C ALA A 421 -13.69 -1.22 -35.99
N LEU A 422 -13.75 -0.20 -36.86
CA LEU A 422 -13.09 1.09 -36.67
C LEU A 422 -14.09 2.22 -36.31
N SER A 423 -13.59 3.28 -35.68
CA SER A 423 -14.35 4.53 -35.49
C SER A 423 -14.38 5.36 -36.77
N ALA A 424 -15.14 6.46 -36.75
CA ALA A 424 -15.07 7.48 -37.81
C ALA A 424 -13.63 8.00 -38.03
N THR A 425 -12.90 8.28 -36.95
CA THR A 425 -11.47 8.63 -37.01
C THR A 425 -10.64 7.54 -37.69
N GLY A 426 -10.83 6.27 -37.32
CA GLY A 426 -10.07 5.17 -37.92
C GLY A 426 -10.36 4.99 -39.41
N LEU A 427 -11.61 5.19 -39.82
CA LEU A 427 -12.02 5.17 -41.23
C LEU A 427 -11.42 6.34 -42.02
N THR A 428 -11.43 7.55 -41.46
CA THR A 428 -10.76 8.72 -42.06
C THR A 428 -9.28 8.44 -42.25
N LEU A 429 -8.59 7.99 -41.20
CA LEU A 429 -7.16 7.69 -41.26
C LEU A 429 -6.84 6.61 -42.31
N LEU A 430 -7.61 5.52 -42.37
CA LEU A 430 -7.47 4.49 -43.41
C LEU A 430 -7.58 5.10 -44.82
N GLY A 431 -8.54 6.00 -45.04
CA GLY A 431 -8.74 6.69 -46.31
C GLY A 431 -7.57 7.62 -46.67
N GLU A 432 -7.09 8.41 -45.71
CA GLU A 432 -5.97 9.32 -45.89
C GLU A 432 -4.66 8.58 -46.22
N LEU A 433 -4.39 7.46 -45.55
CA LEU A 433 -3.21 6.62 -45.81
C LEU A 433 -3.26 5.97 -47.19
N ARG A 434 -4.44 5.48 -47.61
CA ARG A 434 -4.65 4.99 -48.98
C ARG A 434 -4.38 6.06 -50.02
N ALA A 435 -4.80 7.30 -49.76
CA ALA A 435 -4.55 8.43 -50.65
C ALA A 435 -3.06 8.80 -50.71
N ALA A 436 -2.36 8.81 -49.57
CA ALA A 436 -0.92 9.03 -49.51
C ALA A 436 -0.15 7.95 -50.31
N ASP A 437 -0.53 6.69 -50.14
CA ASP A 437 0.03 5.58 -50.91
C ASP A 437 -0.23 5.70 -52.41
N GLN A 438 -1.36 6.27 -52.81
CA GLN A 438 -1.65 6.56 -54.21
C GLN A 438 -0.75 7.66 -54.78
N VAL A 439 -0.46 8.69 -53.99
CA VAL A 439 0.49 9.75 -54.37
C VAL A 439 1.89 9.15 -54.59
N LEU A 440 2.35 8.28 -53.69
CA LEU A 440 3.63 7.58 -53.85
C LEU A 440 3.66 6.70 -55.10
N ALA A 441 2.59 5.97 -55.38
CA ALA A 441 2.48 5.14 -56.58
C ALA A 441 2.63 5.98 -57.86
N GLY A 442 1.96 7.14 -57.90
CA GLY A 442 2.07 8.09 -59.00
C GLY A 442 3.49 8.61 -59.17
N ALA A 443 4.12 9.07 -58.08
CA ALA A 443 5.49 9.60 -58.11
C ALA A 443 6.55 8.56 -58.49
N GLN A 444 6.35 7.30 -58.08
CA GLN A 444 7.21 6.19 -58.47
C GLN A 444 7.07 5.87 -59.97
N ALA A 445 5.85 5.92 -60.52
CA ALA A 445 5.60 5.64 -61.93
C ALA A 445 6.16 6.72 -62.87
N THR A 446 6.14 7.99 -62.46
CA THR A 446 6.61 9.13 -63.26
C THR A 446 8.08 9.47 -63.03
N GLY A 447 8.74 8.87 -62.02
CA GLY A 447 10.10 9.22 -61.62
C GLY A 447 10.24 10.64 -61.04
N THR A 448 9.12 11.30 -60.71
CA THR A 448 9.09 12.68 -60.20
C THR A 448 9.37 12.77 -58.70
N GLY A 449 9.71 11.65 -58.04
CA GLY A 449 10.12 11.60 -56.63
C GLY A 449 11.46 12.30 -56.32
N THR A 450 12.13 12.90 -57.31
CA THR A 450 13.41 13.59 -57.11
C THR A 450 13.23 14.89 -56.33
N GLY A 451 13.31 14.77 -55.00
CA GLY A 451 13.69 15.81 -54.05
C GLY A 451 13.08 17.19 -54.30
N MET A 452 11.82 17.38 -53.95
CA MET A 452 11.33 18.75 -53.72
C MET A 452 11.96 19.30 -52.44
N GLY A 453 12.32 20.59 -52.47
CA GLY A 453 13.17 21.24 -51.48
C GLY A 453 12.68 21.06 -50.04
N GLY A 454 13.61 20.67 -49.17
CA GLY A 454 13.39 20.49 -47.74
C GLY A 454 12.77 21.74 -47.12
N GLY A 455 11.51 21.62 -46.71
CA GLY A 455 10.82 22.61 -45.91
C GLY A 455 10.72 22.09 -44.49
N ASN A 456 11.26 22.85 -43.53
CA ASN A 456 10.97 22.66 -42.13
C ASN A 456 9.58 23.23 -41.86
N GLY A 457 8.54 22.44 -42.10
CA GLY A 457 7.22 22.71 -41.59
C GLY A 457 7.26 22.79 -40.08
N THR A 458 6.87 23.92 -39.49
CA THR A 458 6.59 23.92 -38.05
C THR A 458 5.26 23.21 -37.84
N PRO A 459 5.22 22.11 -37.07
CA PRO A 459 3.98 21.50 -36.61
C PRO A 459 3.02 22.58 -36.08
N PRO A 460 1.72 22.58 -36.41
CA PRO A 460 0.75 23.26 -35.56
C PRO A 460 0.89 22.73 -34.12
N THR A 461 1.25 23.62 -33.20
CA THR A 461 1.28 23.37 -31.75
C THR A 461 0.00 23.96 -31.16
N GLY A 462 -0.68 23.21 -30.29
CA GLY A 462 -2.00 23.61 -29.78
C GLY A 462 -2.98 22.44 -29.63
N SER A 463 -4.28 22.73 -29.51
CA SER A 463 -5.30 21.70 -29.37
C SER A 463 -5.19 20.66 -30.49
N MET A 464 -5.19 19.37 -30.12
CA MET A 464 -5.19 18.28 -31.09
C MET A 464 -6.33 18.45 -32.09
N PRO A 465 -6.05 18.47 -33.41
CA PRO A 465 -7.11 18.52 -34.39
C PRO A 465 -7.97 17.26 -34.33
N THR A 466 -9.23 17.44 -34.70
CA THR A 466 -10.25 16.40 -34.64
C THR A 466 -10.13 15.38 -35.76
N ASP A 467 -9.17 15.46 -36.69
CA ASP A 467 -8.62 14.43 -37.59
C ASP A 467 -7.66 15.13 -38.58
N GLY A 468 -6.94 14.41 -39.45
CA GLY A 468 -6.17 15.01 -40.55
C GLY A 468 -7.05 15.93 -41.41
N THR A 469 -6.47 16.98 -42.00
CA THR A 469 -7.24 18.02 -42.70
C THR A 469 -7.93 17.55 -43.98
N GLY A 470 -7.80 16.28 -44.37
CA GLY A 470 -8.14 15.81 -45.71
C GLY A 470 -9.56 15.26 -45.85
N THR A 471 -10.45 16.02 -46.48
CA THR A 471 -11.37 15.41 -47.46
C THR A 471 -10.52 14.75 -48.55
N VAL A 472 -10.66 13.45 -48.79
CA VAL A 472 -9.96 12.70 -49.87
C VAL A 472 -10.12 13.45 -51.22
N PRO A 473 -9.08 13.59 -52.07
CA PRO A 473 -9.24 14.17 -53.40
C PRO A 473 -10.33 13.40 -54.18
N GLY A 474 -11.33 14.09 -54.74
CA GLY A 474 -12.60 13.51 -55.24
C GLY A 474 -12.45 12.21 -56.05
N THR A 475 -13.28 11.18 -55.85
CA THR A 475 -14.76 11.18 -55.96
C THR A 475 -15.49 11.04 -54.62
N GLY A 476 -16.50 11.88 -54.40
CA GLY A 476 -17.07 12.16 -53.08
C GLY A 476 -17.88 11.03 -52.44
N ALA A 477 -17.46 10.62 -51.24
CA ALA A 477 -18.27 10.57 -50.01
C ALA A 477 -17.35 10.18 -48.84
N ALA A 478 -17.33 11.01 -47.79
CA ALA A 478 -16.73 10.65 -46.52
C ALA A 478 -17.34 9.32 -46.03
N GLY A 479 -16.52 8.27 -45.93
CA GLY A 479 -16.91 6.97 -45.39
C GLY A 479 -17.26 5.87 -46.39
N ALA A 480 -17.19 6.10 -47.71
CA ALA A 480 -17.34 5.03 -48.71
C ALA A 480 -16.02 4.81 -49.46
N PHE A 481 -15.58 3.56 -49.55
CA PHE A 481 -14.47 3.17 -50.44
C PHE A 481 -14.91 3.45 -51.89
N PRO A 482 -14.03 3.97 -52.76
CA PRO A 482 -14.40 4.28 -54.14
C PRO A 482 -15.05 3.07 -54.81
N ALA A 483 -16.23 3.28 -55.42
CA ALA A 483 -16.91 2.24 -56.20
C ALA A 483 -16.27 2.04 -57.58
N ASP A 484 -15.41 2.97 -58.00
CA ASP A 484 -14.82 3.05 -59.32
C ASP A 484 -13.29 2.98 -59.25
N GLY A 485 -12.74 1.77 -59.44
CA GLY A 485 -11.32 1.56 -59.74
C GLY A 485 -10.90 2.14 -61.10
N THR A 486 -11.24 3.39 -61.42
CA THR A 486 -10.88 4.04 -62.70
C THR A 486 -9.51 4.70 -62.68
N GLY A 487 -8.64 4.35 -61.73
CA GLY A 487 -7.21 4.47 -61.95
C GLY A 487 -6.81 3.50 -63.06
N THR A 488 -7.01 3.89 -64.33
CA THR A 488 -6.42 3.16 -65.46
C THR A 488 -4.94 2.94 -65.14
N PRO A 489 -4.45 1.68 -65.14
CA PRO A 489 -3.03 1.42 -65.00
C PRO A 489 -2.29 2.21 -66.08
N PRO A 490 -1.11 2.80 -65.81
CA PRO A 490 -0.26 3.22 -66.90
C PRO A 490 -0.02 1.99 -67.78
N ALA A 491 -0.52 2.03 -69.01
CA ALA A 491 -0.24 1.01 -69.99
C ALA A 491 1.26 1.07 -70.34
N GLY A 492 2.05 0.24 -69.66
CA GLY A 492 3.49 0.18 -69.84
C GLY A 492 4.01 -1.19 -69.42
N ALA A 493 4.00 -2.13 -70.35
CA ALA A 493 4.81 -3.33 -70.22
C ALA A 493 6.29 -2.95 -70.41
N GLY A 494 7.12 -3.28 -69.42
CA GLY A 494 8.59 -3.28 -69.50
C GLY A 494 9.24 -2.25 -68.56
N GLY A 495 10.13 -2.60 -67.63
CA GLY A 495 10.65 -3.90 -67.21
C GLY A 495 11.57 -3.64 -66.01
N MET A 496 11.52 -4.48 -64.98
CA MET A 496 12.49 -4.41 -63.88
C MET A 496 13.41 -5.63 -63.97
N GLY A 497 14.61 -5.38 -64.50
CA GLY A 497 15.76 -6.24 -64.24
C GLY A 497 16.31 -5.93 -62.86
N GLY A 498 16.32 -6.93 -61.98
CA GLY A 498 16.85 -6.82 -60.62
C GLY A 498 16.35 -7.98 -59.77
N THR A 499 17.11 -9.06 -59.75
CA THR A 499 16.82 -10.31 -59.03
C THR A 499 16.74 -10.10 -57.51
N GLY A 500 15.63 -10.49 -56.88
CA GLY A 500 15.70 -11.09 -55.53
C GLY A 500 14.81 -10.56 -54.40
N VAL A 501 13.95 -9.56 -54.60
CA VAL A 501 12.86 -9.22 -53.65
C VAL A 501 11.65 -8.75 -54.44
N ALA A 502 10.50 -9.40 -54.24
CA ALA A 502 9.24 -9.01 -54.86
C ALA A 502 8.98 -7.53 -54.57
N ALA A 503 8.84 -6.69 -55.60
CA ALA A 503 8.70 -5.24 -55.45
C ALA A 503 7.48 -4.90 -54.59
N LEU A 504 7.74 -4.27 -53.46
CA LEU A 504 6.74 -3.84 -52.49
C LEU A 504 6.18 -2.51 -52.95
N GLY A 505 5.18 -2.55 -53.83
CA GLY A 505 4.60 -1.35 -54.43
C GLY A 505 3.90 -0.44 -53.41
N TYR A 506 3.64 0.79 -53.86
CA TYR A 506 2.69 1.71 -53.22
C TYR A 506 1.37 1.72 -54.00
N GLY A 507 0.31 2.18 -53.37
CA GLY A 507 -0.97 2.39 -54.02
C GLY A 507 -2.16 2.04 -53.16
N SER A 508 -3.26 2.75 -53.39
CA SER A 508 -4.52 2.52 -52.68
C SER A 508 -5.09 1.11 -52.93
N ASP A 509 -4.76 0.50 -54.07
CA ASP A 509 -5.21 -0.84 -54.47
C ASP A 509 -4.45 -1.99 -53.82
N LEU A 510 -3.39 -1.70 -53.06
CA LEU A 510 -2.58 -2.70 -52.37
C LEU A 510 -3.05 -2.97 -50.93
N TYR A 511 -4.13 -2.31 -50.51
CA TYR A 511 -4.75 -2.55 -49.22
C TYR A 511 -5.62 -3.79 -49.28
N SER A 512 -5.53 -4.66 -48.28
CA SER A 512 -6.23 -5.93 -48.20
C SER A 512 -7.01 -6.10 -46.90
N ILE A 513 -7.98 -7.00 -46.96
CA ILE A 513 -8.68 -7.57 -45.81
C ILE A 513 -8.36 -9.06 -45.69
N ALA A 514 -8.09 -9.53 -44.48
CA ALA A 514 -7.88 -10.93 -44.18
C ALA A 514 -8.47 -11.32 -42.82
N PHE A 515 -8.74 -12.61 -42.67
CA PHE A 515 -9.17 -13.25 -41.43
C PHE A 515 -8.18 -14.36 -41.07
N VAL A 516 -7.56 -14.25 -39.90
CA VAL A 516 -6.74 -15.33 -39.32
C VAL A 516 -7.63 -16.05 -38.31
N GLY A 517 -8.01 -17.29 -38.62
CA GLY A 517 -9.11 -17.98 -37.95
C GLY A 517 -10.49 -17.65 -38.53
N THR A 518 -11.48 -18.48 -38.22
CA THR A 518 -12.87 -18.29 -38.69
C THR A 518 -13.60 -17.25 -37.84
N PRO A 519 -14.21 -16.21 -38.43
CA PRO A 519 -15.02 -15.24 -37.70
C PRO A 519 -16.07 -15.89 -36.81
N SER A 520 -15.91 -15.73 -35.51
CA SER A 520 -16.68 -16.43 -34.49
C SER A 520 -16.93 -15.55 -33.28
N ALA A 521 -18.10 -15.68 -32.68
CA ALA A 521 -18.40 -15.05 -31.39
C ALA A 521 -17.85 -15.86 -30.20
N ALA A 522 -17.31 -17.05 -30.43
CA ALA A 522 -16.89 -17.99 -29.38
C ALA A 522 -15.41 -18.41 -29.47
N SER A 523 -14.86 -18.46 -30.68
CA SER A 523 -13.47 -18.87 -30.94
C SER A 523 -12.62 -17.66 -31.27
N PRO A 524 -11.31 -17.69 -30.98
CA PRO A 524 -10.43 -16.59 -31.33
C PRO A 524 -10.23 -16.47 -32.86
N TRP A 525 -10.20 -15.24 -33.35
CA TRP A 525 -9.87 -14.91 -34.73
C TRP A 525 -9.39 -13.46 -34.83
N ILE A 526 -8.68 -13.11 -35.91
CA ILE A 526 -8.14 -11.77 -36.15
C ILE A 526 -8.73 -11.21 -37.44
N LEU A 527 -9.28 -10.00 -37.37
CA LEU A 527 -9.51 -9.15 -38.53
C LEU A 527 -8.22 -8.38 -38.84
N GLN A 528 -7.69 -8.54 -40.05
CA GLN A 528 -6.56 -7.78 -40.54
C GLN A 528 -6.99 -6.86 -41.66
N VAL A 529 -6.63 -5.57 -41.53
CA VAL A 529 -6.78 -4.56 -42.57
C VAL A 529 -5.42 -3.91 -42.74
N ALA A 530 -4.76 -4.13 -43.88
CA ALA A 530 -3.38 -3.71 -44.06
C ALA A 530 -3.12 -3.20 -45.48
N GLY A 531 -2.14 -2.31 -45.62
CA GLY A 531 -1.60 -1.78 -46.87
C GLY A 531 -0.18 -1.29 -46.63
N HIS A 532 0.49 -0.67 -47.61
CA HIS A 532 1.92 -0.32 -47.48
C HIS A 532 2.23 0.36 -46.12
N HIS A 533 1.47 1.40 -45.82
CA HIS A 533 1.60 2.25 -44.64
C HIS A 533 0.63 1.94 -43.49
N LEU A 534 -0.07 0.80 -43.50
CA LEU A 534 -1.03 0.47 -42.44
C LEU A 534 -1.06 -1.03 -42.13
N ALA A 535 -1.18 -1.38 -40.85
CA ALA A 535 -1.68 -2.68 -40.44
C ALA A 535 -2.51 -2.54 -39.16
N TYR A 536 -3.83 -2.73 -39.28
CA TYR A 536 -4.70 -2.99 -38.16
C TYR A 536 -4.83 -4.50 -37.95
N ASN A 537 -4.46 -4.98 -36.76
CA ASN A 537 -4.67 -6.36 -36.33
C ASN A 537 -5.65 -6.35 -35.15
N ILE A 538 -6.91 -6.69 -35.40
CA ILE A 538 -7.97 -6.65 -34.39
C ILE A 538 -8.38 -8.08 -34.05
N THR A 539 -8.03 -8.52 -32.86
CA THR A 539 -8.33 -9.86 -32.36
C THR A 539 -9.65 -9.87 -31.61
N TYR A 540 -10.52 -10.80 -31.97
CA TYR A 540 -11.77 -11.11 -31.29
C TYR A 540 -11.64 -12.49 -30.67
N ASN A 541 -11.94 -12.61 -29.37
CA ASN A 541 -11.89 -13.88 -28.64
C ASN A 541 -13.04 -13.95 -27.63
N GLY A 542 -14.16 -14.54 -28.04
CA GLY A 542 -15.38 -14.50 -27.24
C GLY A 542 -15.90 -13.07 -27.14
N SER A 543 -16.12 -12.58 -25.92
CA SER A 543 -16.45 -11.18 -25.68
C SER A 543 -15.23 -10.26 -25.63
N LYS A 544 -14.01 -10.77 -25.86
CA LYS A 544 -12.78 -9.99 -25.75
C LYS A 544 -12.37 -9.39 -27.09
N VAL A 545 -12.00 -8.12 -27.10
CA VAL A 545 -11.41 -7.46 -28.27
C VAL A 545 -10.12 -6.75 -27.90
N ASN A 546 -9.09 -6.95 -28.72
CA ASN A 546 -7.86 -6.19 -28.67
C ASN A 546 -7.48 -5.73 -30.07
N ALA A 547 -7.01 -4.49 -30.20
CA ALA A 547 -6.73 -3.85 -31.48
C ALA A 547 -5.23 -3.71 -31.79
N THR A 548 -4.39 -4.53 -31.16
CA THR A 548 -2.94 -4.47 -31.31
C THR A 548 -2.35 -5.80 -31.80
N PRO A 549 -1.25 -5.75 -32.57
CA PRO A 549 -0.46 -4.56 -32.90
C PRO A 549 -1.09 -3.74 -34.04
N THR A 550 -0.98 -2.42 -33.93
CA THR A 550 -1.34 -1.47 -34.99
C THR A 550 -0.10 -0.76 -35.48
N PHE A 551 0.27 -0.97 -36.75
CA PHE A 551 1.33 -0.24 -37.43
C PHE A 551 0.73 0.85 -38.31
N ILE A 552 1.32 2.04 -38.26
CA ILE A 552 0.96 3.14 -39.16
C ILE A 552 2.25 3.83 -39.59
N GLY A 553 2.48 3.91 -40.89
CA GLY A 553 3.46 4.80 -41.48
C GLY A 553 2.80 5.86 -42.35
N VAL A 554 3.56 6.83 -42.85
CA VAL A 554 3.06 7.74 -43.89
C VAL A 554 4.21 8.43 -44.61
N GLU A 555 4.12 8.45 -45.94
CA GLU A 555 4.89 9.28 -46.84
C GLU A 555 4.00 9.65 -48.04
N PRO A 556 4.01 10.90 -48.56
CA PRO A 556 4.48 12.11 -47.87
C PRO A 556 3.59 12.45 -46.66
N PRO A 557 4.11 13.19 -45.67
CA PRO A 557 3.38 13.53 -44.45
C PRO A 557 2.24 14.53 -44.71
N ASP A 558 2.40 15.40 -45.70
CA ASP A 558 1.36 16.31 -46.19
C ASP A 558 1.51 16.62 -47.68
N TRP A 559 0.40 16.93 -48.34
CA TRP A 559 0.38 17.40 -49.73
C TRP A 559 -0.84 18.26 -50.02
N THR A 560 -0.77 19.01 -51.12
CA THR A 560 -1.89 19.73 -51.70
C THR A 560 -2.21 19.18 -53.08
N VAL A 561 -3.50 19.19 -53.44
CA VAL A 561 -3.95 18.89 -54.80
C VAL A 561 -4.51 20.15 -55.42
N ALA A 562 -3.90 20.57 -56.53
CA ALA A 562 -4.39 21.70 -57.32
C ALA A 562 -5.67 21.32 -58.09
N ALA A 563 -6.41 22.31 -58.56
CA ALA A 563 -7.67 22.10 -59.28
C ALA A 563 -7.51 21.30 -60.59
N ASP A 564 -6.31 21.27 -61.16
CA ASP A 564 -5.96 20.50 -62.36
C ASP A 564 -5.48 19.06 -62.06
N GLY A 565 -5.50 18.65 -60.78
CA GLY A 565 -5.04 17.34 -60.32
C GLY A 565 -3.55 17.25 -60.02
N THR A 566 -2.78 18.33 -60.17
CA THR A 566 -1.36 18.35 -59.83
C THR A 566 -1.15 18.18 -58.33
N VAL A 567 -0.39 17.16 -57.94
CA VAL A 567 0.00 16.91 -56.54
C VAL A 567 1.28 17.66 -56.22
N THR A 568 1.22 18.53 -55.22
CA THR A 568 2.38 19.19 -54.64
C THR A 568 2.56 18.70 -53.23
N VAL A 569 3.64 17.95 -52.99
CA VAL A 569 4.04 17.60 -51.63
C VAL A 569 4.53 18.85 -50.93
N THR A 570 3.89 19.21 -49.83
CA THR A 570 4.22 20.38 -49.05
C THR A 570 4.89 19.96 -47.76
N ASN A 571 5.42 20.95 -47.02
CA ASN A 571 5.78 20.78 -45.62
C ASN A 571 4.96 21.73 -44.73
N ASN A 572 3.97 22.44 -45.28
CA ASN A 572 3.13 23.38 -44.56
C ASN A 572 1.82 23.57 -45.34
N ALA A 573 0.73 23.06 -44.78
CA ALA A 573 -0.60 22.98 -45.36
C ALA A 573 -1.30 24.33 -45.69
N SER A 574 -0.61 25.47 -45.54
CA SER A 574 -1.23 26.80 -45.57
C SER A 574 -1.24 27.54 -46.92
N THR A 575 -0.80 26.94 -48.03
CA THR A 575 -0.83 27.57 -49.37
C THR A 575 -1.67 26.79 -50.39
N ALA A 576 -2.30 27.53 -51.32
CA ALA A 576 -3.49 27.21 -52.10
C ALA A 576 -3.63 25.77 -52.68
N GLY A 577 -4.78 25.16 -52.39
CA GLY A 577 -5.20 23.78 -52.71
C GLY A 577 -5.99 23.20 -51.53
N ALA A 578 -6.63 22.03 -51.69
CA ALA A 578 -7.07 21.26 -50.51
C ALA A 578 -5.83 20.58 -49.91
N ALA A 579 -5.51 20.88 -48.65
CA ALA A 579 -4.36 20.30 -47.98
C ALA A 579 -4.74 18.99 -47.27
N HIS A 580 -3.89 17.97 -47.43
CA HIS A 580 -4.05 16.65 -46.86
C HIS A 580 -2.86 16.37 -45.95
N ALA A 581 -3.12 15.83 -44.75
CA ALA A 581 -2.10 15.51 -43.77
C ALA A 581 -2.51 14.24 -42.99
N PRO A 582 -2.28 13.05 -43.57
CA PRO A 582 -2.56 11.80 -42.87
C PRO A 582 -1.79 11.73 -41.57
N MET A 583 -2.40 11.11 -40.56
CA MET A 583 -1.83 10.99 -39.22
C MET A 583 -1.60 12.31 -38.47
N GLU A 584 -2.12 13.45 -38.95
CA GLU A 584 -1.88 14.75 -38.29
C GLU A 584 -2.30 14.74 -36.82
N ARG A 585 -3.39 14.03 -36.47
CA ARG A 585 -3.80 13.86 -35.07
C ARG A 585 -2.71 13.16 -34.24
N GLN A 586 -2.18 12.02 -34.70
CA GLN A 586 -1.12 11.28 -34.01
C GLN A 586 0.16 12.10 -33.91
N ARG A 587 0.53 12.76 -35.02
CA ARG A 587 1.70 13.63 -35.11
C ARG A 587 1.57 14.79 -34.11
N ALA A 588 0.49 15.57 -34.14
CA ALA A 588 0.25 16.68 -33.23
C ALA A 588 0.28 16.24 -31.75
N ALA A 589 -0.28 15.07 -31.42
CA ALA A 589 -0.27 14.53 -30.05
C ALA A 589 1.15 14.36 -29.51
N VAL A 590 2.00 13.70 -30.31
CA VAL A 590 3.38 13.37 -29.95
C VAL A 590 4.24 14.63 -29.92
N TYR A 591 4.00 15.56 -30.84
CA TYR A 591 4.74 16.81 -30.91
C TYR A 591 4.42 17.75 -29.75
N ASN A 592 3.15 17.91 -29.39
CA ASN A 592 2.75 18.66 -28.21
C ASN A 592 3.35 18.06 -26.93
N LEU A 593 3.37 16.73 -26.81
CA LEU A 593 4.00 16.04 -25.69
C LEU A 593 5.53 16.28 -25.64
N ALA A 594 6.23 16.12 -26.76
CA ALA A 594 7.66 16.41 -26.83
C ALA A 594 7.97 17.85 -26.46
N GLU A 595 7.22 18.81 -27.00
CA GLU A 595 7.44 20.22 -26.74
C GLU A 595 7.26 20.53 -25.25
N ALA A 596 6.17 20.04 -24.64
CA ALA A 596 5.91 20.22 -23.22
C ALA A 596 6.99 19.61 -22.32
N ILE A 597 7.60 18.50 -22.73
CA ILE A 597 8.75 17.90 -22.03
C ILE A 597 10.03 18.72 -22.26
N TYR A 598 10.27 19.19 -23.50
CA TYR A 598 11.51 19.87 -23.87
C TYR A 598 11.60 21.31 -23.35
N GLN A 599 10.47 21.93 -22.99
CA GLN A 599 10.44 23.27 -22.39
C GLN A 599 11.00 23.32 -20.96
N ASP A 600 11.12 22.18 -20.28
CA ASP A 600 11.67 22.07 -18.92
C ASP A 600 12.90 21.16 -18.90
N ASP A 601 14.06 21.73 -18.53
CA ASP A 601 15.36 21.04 -18.59
C ASP A 601 15.40 19.77 -17.72
N ALA A 602 14.70 19.74 -16.58
CA ALA A 602 14.69 18.60 -15.68
C ALA A 602 13.87 17.44 -16.27
N THR A 603 12.68 17.75 -16.79
CA THR A 603 11.83 16.74 -17.43
C THR A 603 12.39 16.27 -18.77
N ALA A 604 13.04 17.15 -19.53
CA ALA A 604 13.79 16.80 -20.74
C ALA A 604 14.94 15.84 -20.42
N ALA A 605 15.73 16.12 -19.38
CA ALA A 605 16.81 15.22 -18.96
C ALA A 605 16.29 13.84 -18.52
N ALA A 606 15.18 13.80 -17.78
CA ALA A 606 14.56 12.55 -17.32
C ALA A 606 13.92 11.73 -18.45
N ALA A 607 13.33 12.39 -19.46
CA ALA A 607 12.71 11.73 -20.61
C ALA A 607 13.71 11.23 -21.65
N ARG A 608 14.96 11.70 -21.64
CA ARG A 608 15.94 11.35 -22.67
C ARG A 608 16.35 9.88 -22.61
N LEU A 609 16.17 9.17 -23.72
CA LEU A 609 16.63 7.81 -23.92
C LEU A 609 18.02 7.80 -24.57
N VAL A 610 18.87 6.88 -24.12
CA VAL A 610 20.21 6.66 -24.69
C VAL A 610 20.12 5.58 -25.78
N GLY A 611 20.54 5.92 -26.99
CA GLY A 611 20.55 5.01 -28.13
C GLY A 611 20.28 5.73 -29.45
N THR A 612 20.39 4.99 -30.55
CA THR A 612 19.87 5.42 -31.86
C THR A 612 18.62 4.61 -32.15
N PHE A 613 17.54 5.29 -32.52
CA PHE A 613 16.26 4.67 -32.84
C PHE A 613 16.02 4.85 -34.33
N THR A 614 16.22 3.78 -35.10
CA THR A 614 16.10 3.83 -36.56
C THR A 614 14.73 3.39 -37.05
N ASP A 615 14.01 2.60 -36.25
CA ASP A 615 12.68 2.10 -36.55
C ASP A 615 11.93 1.80 -35.25
N VAL A 616 10.63 1.48 -35.36
CA VAL A 616 9.80 0.99 -34.24
C VAL A 616 10.04 -0.50 -33.97
N ILE A 617 9.59 -0.99 -32.82
CA ILE A 617 9.68 -2.40 -32.48
C ILE A 617 8.67 -3.20 -33.30
N MET A 618 9.24 -4.06 -34.15
CA MET A 618 8.56 -4.94 -35.07
C MET A 618 8.73 -6.41 -34.64
N GLY A 619 7.67 -7.22 -34.72
CA GLY A 619 7.67 -8.67 -34.42
C GLY A 619 6.59 -9.10 -33.42
N ALA A 620 5.97 -10.27 -33.58
CA ALA A 620 5.23 -10.88 -32.47
C ALA A 620 6.18 -11.48 -31.42
N SER A 621 5.65 -11.78 -30.23
CA SER A 621 6.29 -12.66 -29.26
C SER A 621 6.73 -13.96 -29.95
N GLY A 622 8.00 -14.34 -29.81
CA GLY A 622 8.45 -15.69 -30.13
C GLY A 622 9.00 -15.96 -31.54
N ASN A 623 9.12 -14.99 -32.45
CA ASN A 623 9.84 -15.26 -33.70
C ASN A 623 11.37 -15.24 -33.49
N SER A 624 12.00 -16.31 -33.94
CA SER A 624 13.45 -16.52 -34.04
C SER A 624 13.86 -16.85 -35.48
N ASP A 625 13.08 -16.40 -36.47
CA ASP A 625 13.57 -16.38 -37.84
C ASP A 625 14.68 -15.33 -37.94
N GLY A 626 15.74 -15.64 -38.69
CA GLY A 626 17.06 -14.99 -38.59
C GLY A 626 17.13 -13.47 -38.84
N ASN A 627 15.99 -12.80 -39.07
CA ASN A 627 15.87 -11.35 -39.28
C ASN A 627 15.07 -10.61 -38.20
N TYR A 628 14.26 -11.28 -37.38
CA TYR A 628 13.39 -10.61 -36.39
C TYR A 628 13.66 -11.21 -35.00
N LYS A 629 14.34 -10.45 -34.15
CA LYS A 629 14.60 -10.87 -32.77
C LYS A 629 13.27 -10.95 -32.01
N SER A 630 13.13 -11.95 -31.13
CA SER A 630 12.01 -12.05 -30.19
C SER A 630 11.67 -10.68 -29.61
N LEU A 631 10.38 -10.33 -29.63
CA LEU A 631 9.87 -9.12 -29.01
C LEU A 631 10.27 -9.11 -27.52
N VAL A 632 11.18 -8.21 -27.15
CA VAL A 632 11.59 -7.98 -25.76
C VAL A 632 11.25 -6.54 -25.42
N TYR A 633 10.14 -6.35 -24.70
CA TYR A 633 9.87 -5.07 -24.06
C TYR A 633 10.96 -4.81 -23.02
N PRO A 634 11.54 -3.60 -22.96
CA PRO A 634 12.45 -3.22 -21.89
C PRO A 634 11.79 -3.45 -20.53
N THR A 635 12.51 -4.10 -19.62
CA THR A 635 11.99 -4.50 -18.30
C THR A 635 12.10 -3.40 -17.24
N THR A 636 12.50 -2.18 -17.62
CA THR A 636 12.73 -1.07 -16.69
C THR A 636 12.04 0.21 -17.18
N GLY A 637 11.43 0.94 -16.24
CA GLY A 637 10.76 2.23 -16.46
C GLY A 637 11.72 3.33 -16.91
N ARG A 638 12.06 3.34 -18.21
CA ARG A 638 12.98 4.30 -18.81
C ARG A 638 12.23 5.50 -19.38
N GLY A 639 12.71 6.70 -19.05
CA GLY A 639 12.11 7.97 -19.46
C GLY A 639 11.50 8.71 -18.27
N LEU A 640 10.72 9.76 -18.58
CA LEU A 640 10.05 10.60 -17.61
C LEU A 640 8.79 9.88 -17.13
N GLN A 641 8.73 9.58 -15.83
CA GLN A 641 7.57 8.96 -15.23
C GLN A 641 6.40 9.94 -15.19
N TYR A 642 5.21 9.52 -15.60
CA TYR A 642 4.02 10.36 -15.63
C TYR A 642 3.70 11.01 -14.28
N SER A 643 3.98 10.35 -13.15
CA SER A 643 3.77 10.91 -11.82
C SER A 643 4.62 12.16 -11.54
N SER A 644 5.79 12.28 -12.18
CA SER A 644 6.71 13.42 -12.10
C SER A 644 6.40 14.56 -13.08
N MET A 645 5.44 14.37 -13.98
CA MET A 645 5.06 15.36 -14.98
C MET A 645 4.19 16.49 -14.42
N ASN A 646 4.29 17.68 -15.02
CA ASN A 646 3.35 18.77 -14.82
C ASN A 646 2.00 18.48 -15.53
N ASP A 647 0.98 19.31 -15.27
CA ASP A 647 -0.38 19.06 -15.77
C ASP A 647 -0.47 19.06 -17.30
N ALA A 648 0.30 19.92 -17.98
CA ALA A 648 0.32 19.97 -19.44
C ALA A 648 0.94 18.69 -20.04
N GLN A 649 2.08 18.25 -19.50
CA GLN A 649 2.75 17.01 -19.92
C GLN A 649 1.86 15.78 -19.68
N LYS A 650 1.15 15.75 -18.55
CA LYS A 650 0.15 14.71 -18.25
C LYS A 650 -0.99 14.70 -19.26
N ALA A 651 -1.56 15.88 -19.54
CA ALA A 651 -2.64 16.02 -20.52
C ALA A 651 -2.19 15.56 -21.92
N TYR A 652 -0.99 15.96 -22.38
CA TYR A 652 -0.48 15.54 -23.66
C TYR A 652 -0.10 14.06 -23.73
N THR A 653 0.33 13.45 -22.61
CA THR A 653 0.55 12.00 -22.56
C THR A 653 -0.75 11.22 -22.76
N ARG A 654 -1.84 11.65 -22.10
CA ARG A 654 -3.17 11.06 -22.30
C ARG A 654 -3.66 11.25 -23.73
N ALA A 655 -3.55 12.48 -24.25
CA ALA A 655 -3.93 12.82 -25.62
C ALA A 655 -3.16 12.00 -26.67
N ALA A 656 -1.88 11.76 -26.44
CA ALA A 656 -1.07 10.89 -27.29
C ALA A 656 -1.56 9.45 -27.26
N ILE A 657 -1.88 8.85 -26.11
CA ILE A 657 -2.47 7.50 -26.06
C ILE A 657 -3.81 7.46 -26.82
N GLU A 658 -4.68 8.45 -26.59
CA GLU A 658 -5.98 8.58 -27.24
C GLU A 658 -5.89 8.65 -28.77
N ALA A 659 -4.86 9.28 -29.33
CA ALA A 659 -4.70 9.43 -30.77
C ALA A 659 -4.63 8.10 -31.54
N TRP A 660 -4.07 7.05 -30.94
CA TRP A 660 -4.06 5.70 -31.54
C TRP A 660 -5.31 4.92 -31.16
N VAL A 661 -5.71 4.94 -29.89
CA VAL A 661 -6.80 4.08 -29.38
C VAL A 661 -8.16 4.50 -29.98
N ASN A 662 -8.40 5.80 -30.16
CA ASN A 662 -9.66 6.31 -30.71
C ASN A 662 -9.85 6.05 -32.22
N THR A 663 -8.90 5.38 -32.88
CA THR A 663 -9.12 4.83 -34.23
C THR A 663 -10.02 3.59 -34.23
N GLN A 664 -10.17 2.95 -33.07
CA GLN A 664 -10.99 1.74 -32.90
C GLN A 664 -12.43 2.08 -32.60
N ALA A 665 -13.36 1.14 -32.81
CA ALA A 665 -14.76 1.28 -32.42
C ALA A 665 -14.89 1.83 -30.99
N ALA A 666 -15.85 2.74 -30.76
CA ALA A 666 -15.89 3.56 -29.56
C ALA A 666 -15.96 2.76 -28.24
N ASP A 667 -16.62 1.61 -28.25
CA ASP A 667 -16.70 0.70 -27.10
C ASP A 667 -15.36 -0.01 -26.81
N VAL A 668 -14.67 -0.44 -27.86
CA VAL A 668 -13.32 -1.01 -27.79
C VAL A 668 -12.33 0.05 -27.29
N ALA A 669 -12.39 1.25 -27.86
CA ALA A 669 -11.55 2.37 -27.48
C ALA A 669 -11.77 2.79 -26.02
N ALA A 670 -13.02 2.95 -25.59
CA ALA A 670 -13.36 3.30 -24.20
C ALA A 670 -12.82 2.27 -23.20
N THR A 671 -12.89 0.98 -23.54
CA THR A 671 -12.37 -0.09 -22.69
C THR A 671 -10.84 -0.03 -22.57
N LEU A 672 -10.14 0.07 -23.71
CA LEU A 672 -8.68 0.15 -23.74
C LEU A 672 -8.17 1.42 -23.06
N LEU A 673 -8.84 2.56 -23.25
CA LEU A 673 -8.51 3.81 -22.56
C LEU A 673 -8.76 3.73 -21.07
N GLY A 674 -9.84 3.08 -20.62
CA GLY A 674 -10.06 2.84 -19.19
C GLY A 674 -8.91 2.06 -18.54
N ASP A 675 -8.35 1.08 -19.26
CA ASP A 675 -7.18 0.32 -18.81
C ASP A 675 -5.89 1.17 -18.84
N TYR A 676 -5.60 1.84 -19.97
CA TYR A 676 -4.35 2.56 -20.18
C TYR A 676 -4.25 3.88 -19.42
N LEU A 677 -5.38 4.54 -19.16
CA LEU A 677 -5.46 5.86 -18.56
C LEU A 677 -5.93 5.84 -17.09
N SER A 678 -6.06 4.65 -16.49
CA SER A 678 -6.28 4.51 -15.04
C SER A 678 -5.12 5.14 -14.26
N ASP A 679 -5.39 5.66 -13.06
CA ASP A 679 -4.37 6.32 -12.24
C ASP A 679 -3.20 5.38 -11.92
N ASP A 680 -3.49 4.09 -11.67
CA ASP A 680 -2.46 3.06 -11.48
C ASP A 680 -1.62 2.83 -12.75
N ALA A 681 -2.26 2.74 -13.93
CA ALA A 681 -1.53 2.51 -15.17
C ALA A 681 -0.63 3.70 -15.49
N LEU A 682 -1.15 4.91 -15.30
CA LEU A 682 -0.41 6.13 -15.54
C LEU A 682 0.70 6.33 -14.52
N ALA A 683 0.52 5.97 -13.24
CA ALA A 683 1.59 6.02 -12.25
C ALA A 683 2.84 5.23 -12.70
N ASP A 684 2.63 4.11 -13.39
CA ASP A 684 3.68 3.24 -13.94
C ASP A 684 3.92 3.46 -15.46
N THR A 685 3.48 4.61 -16.00
CA THR A 685 3.72 5.00 -17.41
C THR A 685 4.90 5.97 -17.54
N TYR A 686 5.76 5.70 -18.51
CA TYR A 686 6.96 6.49 -18.80
C TYR A 686 6.92 7.03 -20.23
N VAL A 687 7.30 8.29 -20.40
CA VAL A 687 7.51 8.89 -21.73
C VAL A 687 9.00 9.06 -21.93
N GLY A 688 9.52 8.43 -22.98
CA GLY A 688 10.90 8.56 -23.38
C GLY A 688 11.00 9.21 -24.76
N TYR A 689 12.03 10.01 -24.99
CA TYR A 689 12.37 10.47 -26.33
C TYR A 689 13.82 10.13 -26.68
N GLY A 690 14.03 9.75 -27.93
CA GLY A 690 15.33 9.62 -28.56
C GLY A 690 15.58 10.83 -29.44
N VAL A 691 16.79 11.39 -29.34
CA VAL A 691 17.24 12.38 -30.32
C VAL A 691 17.89 11.62 -31.46
N GLY A 692 17.55 11.99 -32.70
CA GLY A 692 18.17 11.43 -33.88
C GLY A 692 19.70 11.52 -33.88
N GLN A 693 20.35 10.73 -34.73
CA GLN A 693 21.80 10.43 -34.66
C GLN A 693 22.75 11.63 -34.84
N ASN A 694 22.21 12.82 -35.06
CA ASN A 694 22.99 14.04 -35.04
C ASN A 694 22.66 14.86 -33.79
N GLY A 695 23.25 14.45 -32.65
CA GLY A 695 23.50 15.33 -31.50
C GLY A 695 24.32 16.59 -31.84
N SER A 696 24.49 16.90 -33.12
CA SER A 696 24.89 18.15 -33.74
C SER A 696 24.11 18.26 -35.06
N LYS A 697 23.40 19.37 -35.29
CA LYS A 697 22.68 19.77 -36.52
C LYS A 697 22.84 18.84 -37.75
N ALA A 698 21.74 18.43 -38.39
CA ALA A 698 21.81 18.24 -39.84
C ALA A 698 22.34 19.54 -40.47
N ASP A 699 23.32 19.48 -41.38
CA ASP A 699 23.84 20.69 -42.04
C ASP A 699 22.77 21.30 -42.95
N PHE A 700 22.01 22.20 -42.33
CA PHE A 700 21.17 23.20 -42.96
C PHE A 700 21.75 24.58 -42.65
N SER A 701 22.95 24.86 -43.15
CA SER A 701 23.67 26.14 -43.01
C SER A 701 22.87 27.41 -43.37
N ALA A 702 21.62 27.31 -43.83
CA ALA A 702 20.75 28.43 -44.15
C ALA A 702 19.70 28.84 -43.08
N TRP A 703 19.46 28.08 -41.99
CA TRP A 703 18.29 28.37 -41.12
C TRP A 703 18.62 28.45 -39.61
N PRO A 704 18.61 29.66 -39.00
CA PRO A 704 18.89 29.89 -37.59
C PRO A 704 17.58 30.05 -36.80
N ASN A 705 17.26 29.16 -35.87
CA ASN A 705 16.38 29.48 -34.74
C ASN A 705 16.73 28.59 -33.53
N ALA A 706 16.88 29.24 -32.37
CA ALA A 706 17.22 28.61 -31.10
C ALA A 706 15.94 28.11 -30.41
N LYS A 707 15.86 26.79 -30.20
CA LYS A 707 14.76 26.03 -29.55
C LYS A 707 13.50 25.77 -30.40
N ALA A 708 13.65 25.02 -31.50
CA ALA A 708 12.55 24.27 -32.13
C ALA A 708 12.59 22.78 -31.69
N ALA A 709 11.42 22.14 -31.56
CA ALA A 709 11.28 20.80 -31.00
C ALA A 709 12.17 19.76 -31.71
N PRO A 710 12.76 18.79 -30.99
CA PRO A 710 13.75 17.85 -31.53
C PRO A 710 13.19 16.83 -32.54
N LEU A 711 11.89 16.83 -32.83
CA LEU A 711 11.23 15.72 -33.51
C LEU A 711 11.29 15.74 -35.03
N ASP A 712 11.63 16.85 -35.68
CA ASP A 712 11.68 16.90 -37.15
C ASP A 712 12.97 16.30 -37.74
N ALA A 713 13.93 15.95 -36.89
CA ALA A 713 15.16 15.31 -37.33
C ALA A 713 14.94 13.82 -37.60
N GLN A 714 15.60 13.30 -38.64
CA GLN A 714 15.66 11.86 -38.87
C GLN A 714 16.14 11.14 -37.60
N ARG A 715 15.48 10.02 -37.29
CA ARG A 715 15.68 9.16 -36.12
C ARG A 715 15.25 9.78 -34.80
N SER A 716 14.54 10.91 -34.83
CA SER A 716 13.83 11.38 -33.66
C SER A 716 12.72 10.41 -33.31
N TYR A 717 12.57 10.18 -32.01
CA TYR A 717 11.81 9.06 -31.49
C TYR A 717 11.06 9.49 -30.24
N ILE A 718 9.80 9.10 -30.14
CA ILE A 718 9.04 9.10 -28.89
C ILE A 718 8.57 7.69 -28.60
N ARG A 719 8.53 7.38 -27.31
CA ARG A 719 7.89 6.21 -26.77
C ARG A 719 7.05 6.53 -25.56
N ILE A 720 5.84 5.99 -25.54
CA ILE A 720 4.98 5.88 -24.36
C ILE A 720 5.01 4.43 -23.91
N ASP A 721 5.46 4.20 -22.67
CA ASP A 721 5.82 2.91 -22.11
C ASP A 721 5.07 2.72 -20.77
N GLY A 722 3.88 2.10 -20.84
CA GLY A 722 3.06 1.79 -19.66
C GLY A 722 2.98 0.29 -19.38
N PRO A 723 2.23 -0.12 -18.33
CA PRO A 723 2.09 -1.54 -17.98
C PRO A 723 1.49 -2.40 -19.11
N ARG A 724 0.51 -1.83 -19.83
CA ARG A 724 -0.09 -2.44 -21.03
C ARG A 724 0.25 -1.68 -22.30
N VAL A 725 0.09 -0.36 -22.31
CA VAL A 725 0.28 0.44 -23.51
C VAL A 725 1.76 0.57 -23.90
N TRP A 726 2.04 0.39 -25.19
CA TRP A 726 3.33 0.68 -25.80
C TRP A 726 3.08 1.40 -27.13
N ILE A 727 3.47 2.67 -27.21
CA ILE A 727 3.37 3.45 -28.45
C ILE A 727 4.77 3.94 -28.80
N GLU A 728 5.20 3.73 -30.03
CA GLU A 728 6.41 4.34 -30.57
C GLU A 728 6.08 5.18 -31.79
N PHE A 729 6.82 6.27 -31.93
CA PHE A 729 6.76 7.19 -33.05
C PHE A 729 8.19 7.49 -33.45
N VAL A 730 8.58 7.16 -34.67
CA VAL A 730 9.92 7.43 -35.20
C VAL A 730 9.83 8.18 -36.51
N VAL A 731 10.72 9.16 -36.66
CA VAL A 731 10.90 9.94 -37.88
C VAL A 731 11.97 9.25 -38.72
N GLN A 732 11.60 8.73 -39.87
CA GLN A 732 12.50 8.17 -40.87
C GLN A 732 12.71 9.13 -42.04
N GLN A 733 13.68 8.77 -42.86
CA GLN A 733 13.92 9.37 -44.16
C GLN A 733 12.90 8.81 -45.17
N GLY A 734 12.28 9.69 -45.96
CA GLY A 734 11.43 9.29 -47.09
C GLY A 734 12.13 8.34 -48.05
N VAL A 735 11.38 7.40 -48.61
CA VAL A 735 11.85 6.42 -49.59
C VAL A 735 11.63 6.92 -51.01
N VAL A 736 10.44 7.47 -51.31
CA VAL A 736 10.09 7.99 -52.64
C VAL A 736 10.44 9.47 -52.74
N TYR A 737 10.21 10.23 -51.69
CA TYR A 737 10.51 11.65 -51.54
C TYR A 737 11.70 11.82 -50.58
N GLY A 738 12.88 11.36 -51.01
CA GLY A 738 14.08 11.06 -50.20
C GLY A 738 14.51 12.02 -49.08
N THR A 739 14.17 13.31 -49.11
CA THR A 739 14.52 14.29 -48.04
C THR A 739 13.37 14.61 -47.09
N ASN A 740 12.16 14.13 -47.38
CA ASN A 740 10.98 14.38 -46.59
C ASN A 740 10.91 13.45 -45.39
N VAL A 741 10.06 13.83 -44.45
CA VAL A 741 9.77 13.02 -43.28
C VAL A 741 8.91 11.83 -43.68
N HIS A 742 9.28 10.66 -43.20
CA HIS A 742 8.47 9.46 -43.26
C HIS A 742 8.24 8.98 -41.82
N TYR A 743 7.01 9.03 -41.33
CA TYR A 743 6.72 8.55 -39.99
C TYR A 743 6.53 7.04 -40.00
N HIS A 744 7.11 6.35 -39.02
CA HIS A 744 6.72 5.00 -38.64
C HIS A 744 6.22 5.02 -37.20
N THR A 745 5.11 4.34 -36.94
CA THR A 745 4.53 4.24 -35.60
C THR A 745 4.02 2.84 -35.34
N ILE A 746 4.07 2.43 -34.08
CA ILE A 746 3.46 1.19 -33.62
C ILE A 746 2.70 1.46 -32.33
N TRP A 747 1.50 0.90 -32.21
CA TRP A 747 0.75 0.81 -30.96
C TRP A 747 0.54 -0.67 -30.60
N ARG A 748 0.93 -1.03 -29.38
CA ARG A 748 0.91 -2.40 -28.84
C ARG A 748 0.31 -2.43 -27.44
N ASP A 749 -0.36 -3.54 -27.12
CA ASP A 749 -0.73 -3.93 -25.78
C ASP A 749 0.19 -5.06 -25.31
N LYS A 750 1.12 -4.78 -24.40
CA LYS A 750 2.12 -5.74 -23.93
C LYS A 750 1.54 -7.02 -23.34
N THR A 751 0.28 -6.98 -22.89
CA THR A 751 -0.38 -8.10 -22.21
C THR A 751 -1.41 -8.81 -23.08
N ALA A 752 -1.79 -8.19 -24.21
CA ALA A 752 -2.92 -8.65 -25.01
C ALA A 752 -2.69 -8.44 -26.52
N ASP A 753 -1.45 -8.24 -26.96
CA ASP A 753 -1.08 -8.22 -28.38
C ASP A 753 -1.58 -9.51 -29.07
N TYR A 754 -2.21 -9.39 -30.23
CA TYR A 754 -2.95 -10.49 -30.88
C TYR A 754 -3.96 -11.18 -29.95
N GLY A 755 -4.62 -10.40 -29.08
CA GLY A 755 -5.54 -10.89 -28.07
C GLY A 755 -4.91 -11.80 -27.02
N GLY A 756 -3.58 -11.75 -26.84
CA GLY A 756 -2.82 -12.61 -25.92
C GLY A 756 -2.70 -14.06 -26.41
N SER A 757 -2.81 -14.27 -27.73
CA SER A 757 -2.92 -15.62 -28.31
C SER A 757 -1.61 -16.22 -28.82
N PHE A 758 -0.55 -15.41 -28.93
CA PHE A 758 0.72 -15.83 -29.51
C PHE A 758 1.95 -15.36 -28.73
#